data_AF-R0K4A7-F1
#
_entry.id   AF-R0K4A7-F1
#
_cell.length_a   1.000
_cell.length_b   1.000
_cell.length_c   1.000
_cell.angle_alpha   90.00
_cell.angle_beta   90.00
_cell.angle_gamma   90.00
#
_symmetry.space_group_name_H-M   'P 1'
#
loop_
_entity.id
_entity.type
_entity.pdbx_description
1 polymer ?
#
loop_
_entity_poly.entity_id
_entity_poly.type
_entity_poly.pdbx_seq_one_letter_code
_entity_poly.pdbx_strand_id
1 'polypeptide(L)'
;MSESAYTIILHGNDATGKSTLVPALRAAGQVVYARGDEDATLEESLVVRSFDKLTLQLADDERAPLPTRYTDKDGVERRIVRVVLDADLAVLQGRLDKRPSTDKWESEKSLFYFRARFLELAAFYGLPVVDTGKKGVEESVAEIIGLARNPQVLALFARLALRTLTLDDVAALANRRAVVAGVAYAKRLEEIIALECGATSMFTPDDVRSQCARDPGLVHALVNQYDNVHEDGAAVRLRLVVEGESKQIYKVETGLTGYFDAQVLVVLKPTIYSHSKQATAEIAGLSAIRAAGSRLFLEMLHRAGVRHTYRGLNAHGLIWAQSTDITQIETVYKEQCLGTDKHSFFGMVAHAGVTLATGQYRRGPYVRFDWRNPNHTYKGANPATHPFYHAMEASVGKDVFYDEFLTARARPFGDKCVPEELVHGVQDVEASVEATVRIFFTMQHYLHQIGLEVQDGCIMLDPTGQTMWSEINQDCMRIKQREAARGAHDVFDKDIWRAGGSAVKGNIVDKWTQLNQRLRAHLAARPFHEHEMHVLADEALVLTPRYRALYERLAAADRSRVRSAPADVGEPERLLALMEAHLWQLTAAVPPHDASPEARTMAQLANTYARKAGLTSCRCPSPTSRSPSSPAAASKSIPTPGPPPSLPASPPSTRACIGVAQDTYKIQRVLGASESYLVNDPCGGYLLCDAIVISGATLEANGLDVWRVIKSKGDVALGLYQRW
;
A
#
# COMPACT_ATOMS: atom_id res chain seq x y z
N MET A 1 -14.07 24.39 -40.93
CA MET A 1 -12.59 24.28 -40.80
C MET A 1 -12.21 22.92 -41.34
N SER A 2 -11.26 22.82 -42.27
CA SER A 2 -10.75 21.50 -42.70
C SER A 2 -10.18 20.79 -41.48
N GLU A 3 -10.54 19.52 -41.24
CA GLU A 3 -9.84 18.72 -40.24
C GLU A 3 -8.36 18.71 -40.58
N SER A 4 -7.50 19.00 -39.59
CA SER A 4 -6.06 18.94 -39.79
C SER A 4 -5.68 17.50 -40.14
N ALA A 5 -4.99 17.30 -41.26
CA ALA A 5 -4.47 16.00 -41.62
C ALA A 5 -3.59 15.44 -40.49
N TYR A 6 -3.69 14.15 -40.22
CA TYR A 6 -2.90 13.49 -39.20
C TYR A 6 -2.36 12.15 -39.67
N THR A 7 -1.34 11.68 -38.95
CA THR A 7 -0.67 10.40 -39.13
C THR A 7 -0.62 9.69 -37.79
N ILE A 8 -1.00 8.42 -37.77
CA ILE A 8 -0.96 7.58 -36.58
C ILE A 8 0.37 6.83 -36.56
N ILE A 9 1.05 6.84 -35.42
CA ILE A 9 2.24 6.02 -35.18
C ILE A 9 1.94 5.07 -34.03
N LEU A 10 2.01 3.77 -34.31
CA LEU A 10 1.80 2.73 -33.32
C LEU A 10 3.13 2.28 -32.72
N HIS A 11 3.22 2.38 -31.41
CA HIS A 11 4.33 1.91 -30.59
C HIS A 11 3.87 0.77 -29.70
N GLY A 12 4.80 0.05 -29.08
CA GLY A 12 4.50 -0.99 -28.12
C GLY A 12 5.31 -2.24 -28.37
N ASN A 13 5.19 -3.17 -27.41
CA ASN A 13 5.96 -4.40 -27.42
C ASN A 13 5.64 -5.28 -28.64
N ASP A 14 6.47 -6.28 -28.91
CA ASP A 14 6.10 -7.32 -29.87
C ASP A 14 4.90 -8.11 -29.37
N ALA A 15 4.16 -8.70 -30.30
CA ALA A 15 2.87 -9.35 -30.06
C ALA A 15 1.71 -8.46 -29.53
N THR A 16 1.86 -7.13 -29.47
CA THR A 16 0.73 -6.20 -29.21
C THR A 16 -0.26 -6.07 -30.38
N GLY A 17 -0.08 -6.80 -31.48
CA GLY A 17 -1.01 -6.80 -32.62
C GLY A 17 -0.72 -5.73 -33.68
N LYS A 18 0.42 -5.03 -33.63
CA LYS A 18 0.83 -4.01 -34.62
C LYS A 18 0.65 -4.48 -36.07
N SER A 19 1.14 -5.68 -36.41
CA SER A 19 1.06 -6.26 -37.77
C SER A 19 -0.37 -6.52 -38.25
N THR A 20 -1.34 -6.66 -37.34
CA THR A 20 -2.76 -6.81 -37.66
C THR A 20 -3.47 -5.46 -37.71
N LEU A 21 -3.14 -4.56 -36.78
CA LEU A 21 -3.80 -3.25 -36.64
C LEU A 21 -3.39 -2.28 -37.75
N VAL A 22 -2.14 -2.29 -38.21
CA VAL A 22 -1.69 -1.38 -39.28
C VAL A 22 -2.47 -1.59 -40.59
N PRO A 23 -2.58 -2.81 -41.16
CA PRO A 23 -3.42 -3.04 -42.33
C PRO A 23 -4.89 -2.67 -42.10
N ALA A 24 -5.45 -2.97 -40.92
CA ALA A 24 -6.84 -2.66 -40.60
C ALA A 24 -7.10 -1.14 -40.54
N LEU A 25 -6.19 -0.36 -39.95
CA LEU A 25 -6.28 1.10 -39.93
C LEU A 25 -6.12 1.70 -41.34
N ARG A 26 -5.21 1.16 -42.15
CA ARG A 26 -5.04 1.55 -43.56
C ARG A 26 -6.31 1.26 -44.37
N ALA A 27 -6.94 0.10 -44.16
CA ALA A 27 -8.22 -0.25 -44.77
C ALA A 27 -9.35 0.70 -44.32
N ALA A 28 -9.27 1.24 -43.10
CA ALA A 28 -10.13 2.31 -42.59
C ALA A 28 -9.72 3.73 -43.06
N GLY A 29 -8.85 3.83 -44.08
CA GLY A 29 -8.44 5.09 -44.71
C GLY A 29 -7.45 5.93 -43.89
N GLN A 30 -6.80 5.37 -42.88
CA GLN A 30 -5.85 6.09 -42.03
C GLN A 30 -4.41 6.00 -42.57
N VAL A 31 -3.63 7.08 -42.42
CA VAL A 31 -2.18 7.06 -42.65
C VAL A 31 -1.51 6.57 -41.38
N VAL A 32 -0.95 5.35 -41.42
CA VAL A 32 -0.40 4.68 -40.23
C VAL A 32 0.99 4.11 -40.49
N TYR A 33 1.88 4.34 -39.52
CA TYR A 33 3.20 3.74 -39.44
C TYR A 33 3.37 2.98 -38.12
N ALA A 34 4.13 1.89 -38.19
CA ALA A 34 4.64 1.16 -37.05
C ALA A 34 6.04 0.65 -37.43
N ARG A 35 6.85 0.26 -36.46
CA ARG A 35 8.19 -0.27 -36.73
C ARG A 35 8.16 -1.39 -37.78
N GLY A 36 8.97 -1.22 -38.83
CA GLY A 36 9.10 -2.16 -39.97
C GLY A 36 8.25 -1.80 -41.19
N ASP A 37 7.28 -0.89 -41.03
CA ASP A 37 6.42 -0.38 -42.11
C ASP A 37 6.90 0.99 -42.67
N GLU A 38 7.90 1.60 -42.04
CA GLU A 38 8.34 2.96 -42.38
C GLU A 38 9.27 3.06 -43.60
N ASP A 39 9.07 4.14 -44.35
CA ASP A 39 10.05 4.65 -45.29
C ASP A 39 11.27 5.16 -44.51
N ALA A 40 12.46 4.68 -44.86
CA ALA A 40 13.71 5.11 -44.23
C ALA A 40 13.92 6.63 -44.31
N THR A 41 13.36 7.31 -45.31
CA THR A 41 13.46 8.78 -45.44
C THR A 41 12.62 9.52 -44.40
N LEU A 42 11.62 8.87 -43.79
CA LEU A 42 10.74 9.49 -42.80
C LEU A 42 11.20 9.28 -41.37
N GLU A 43 12.22 8.45 -41.10
CA GLU A 43 12.65 8.13 -39.73
C GLU A 43 13.14 9.37 -38.97
N GLU A 44 13.85 10.30 -39.62
CA GLU A 44 14.29 11.54 -38.98
C GLU A 44 13.13 12.46 -38.61
N SER A 45 12.02 12.40 -39.36
CA SER A 45 10.83 13.24 -39.14
C SER A 45 9.83 12.60 -38.18
N LEU A 46 9.64 11.28 -38.27
CA LEU A 46 8.63 10.54 -37.52
C LEU A 46 9.17 9.85 -36.27
N VAL A 47 10.49 9.62 -36.17
CA VAL A 47 11.14 9.03 -34.99
C VAL A 47 10.45 7.73 -34.59
N VAL A 48 10.25 6.80 -35.54
CA VAL A 48 9.54 5.53 -35.27
C VAL A 48 10.50 4.55 -34.59
N ARG A 49 11.63 4.23 -35.23
CA ARG A 49 12.65 3.33 -34.66
C ARG A 49 13.38 3.96 -33.48
N SER A 50 13.58 5.26 -33.54
CA SER A 50 14.28 6.02 -32.52
C SER A 50 13.48 6.12 -31.22
N PHE A 51 12.15 5.97 -31.27
CA PHE A 51 11.32 5.83 -30.07
C PHE A 51 11.62 4.51 -29.33
N ASP A 52 11.76 3.39 -30.05
CA ASP A 52 12.14 2.11 -29.43
C ASP A 52 13.52 2.20 -28.74
N LYS A 53 14.46 2.98 -29.28
CA LYS A 53 15.77 3.20 -28.64
C LYS A 53 15.63 3.86 -27.26
N LEU A 54 14.58 4.63 -27.01
CA LEU A 54 14.31 5.21 -25.69
C LEU A 54 13.97 4.14 -24.64
N THR A 55 13.45 2.97 -25.05
CA THR A 55 13.20 1.83 -24.14
C THR A 55 14.49 1.14 -23.69
N LEU A 56 15.59 1.33 -24.43
CA LEU A 56 16.91 0.77 -24.13
C LEU A 56 17.71 1.66 -23.15
N GLN A 57 17.29 2.91 -22.97
CA GLN A 57 17.93 3.88 -22.12
C GLN A 57 17.34 3.87 -20.71
N LEU A 58 18.16 4.23 -19.71
CA LEU A 58 17.62 4.52 -18.38
C LEU A 58 16.59 5.65 -18.46
N ALA A 59 15.66 5.65 -17.51
CA ALA A 59 14.69 6.71 -17.44
C ALA A 59 15.35 8.03 -17.04
N ASP A 60 15.16 9.05 -17.87
CA ASP A 60 15.79 10.35 -17.76
C ASP A 60 14.81 11.43 -18.23
N ASP A 61 14.86 12.59 -17.57
CA ASP A 61 14.01 13.73 -17.85
C ASP A 61 14.60 14.61 -18.96
N GLU A 62 15.89 14.45 -19.25
CA GLU A 62 16.60 15.19 -20.30
C GLU A 62 16.30 14.66 -21.72
N ARG A 63 15.41 13.67 -21.86
CA ARG A 63 15.02 13.15 -23.16
C ARG A 63 14.41 14.23 -24.05
N ALA A 64 14.83 14.23 -25.32
CA ALA A 64 14.36 15.18 -26.31
C ALA A 64 12.82 15.13 -26.48
N PRO A 65 12.18 16.27 -26.79
CA PRO A 65 10.77 16.26 -27.19
C PRO A 65 10.58 15.43 -28.46
N LEU A 66 9.42 14.79 -28.58
CA LEU A 66 9.05 14.10 -29.82
C LEU A 66 8.50 15.10 -30.84
N PRO A 67 8.77 14.90 -32.15
CA PRO A 67 8.11 15.67 -33.18
C PRO A 67 6.59 15.51 -33.10
N THR A 68 5.88 16.63 -33.23
CA THR A 68 4.41 16.70 -33.19
C THR A 68 3.79 16.91 -34.57
N ARG A 69 4.60 17.29 -35.56
CA ARG A 69 4.21 17.52 -36.95
C ARG A 69 5.35 17.16 -37.90
N TYR A 70 4.99 16.89 -39.15
CA TYR A 70 5.92 16.75 -40.27
C TYR A 70 5.21 17.10 -41.58
N THR A 71 5.98 17.38 -42.64
CA THR A 71 5.45 17.52 -44.00
C THR A 71 5.65 16.21 -44.74
N ASP A 72 4.56 15.62 -45.22
CA ASP A 72 4.61 14.36 -45.96
C ASP A 72 5.04 14.59 -47.42
N LYS A 73 5.28 13.52 -48.18
CA LYS A 73 5.76 13.57 -49.57
C LYS A 73 4.78 14.26 -50.53
N ASP A 74 3.51 14.31 -50.15
CA ASP A 74 2.45 15.04 -50.85
C ASP A 74 2.47 16.56 -50.57
N GLY A 75 3.40 17.04 -49.74
CA GLY A 75 3.50 18.44 -49.32
C GLY A 75 2.50 18.83 -48.24
N VAL A 76 1.70 17.89 -47.72
CA VAL A 76 0.71 18.14 -46.67
C VAL A 76 1.40 18.10 -45.31
N GLU A 77 1.25 19.18 -44.54
CA GLU A 77 1.62 19.16 -43.11
C GLU A 77 0.64 18.28 -42.33
N ARG A 78 1.17 17.28 -41.63
CA ARG A 78 0.40 16.33 -40.83
C ARG A 78 0.78 16.41 -39.37
N ARG A 79 -0.22 16.38 -38.50
CA ARG A 79 -0.03 16.17 -37.06
C ARG A 79 0.32 14.70 -36.80
N ILE A 80 1.30 14.47 -35.93
CA ILE A 80 1.67 13.12 -35.50
C ILE A 80 0.86 12.75 -34.27
N VAL A 81 0.12 11.64 -34.34
CA VAL A 81 -0.59 11.03 -33.20
C VAL A 81 0.10 9.72 -32.86
N ARG A 82 0.72 9.65 -31.68
CA ARG A 82 1.39 8.43 -31.21
C ARG A 82 0.49 7.68 -30.26
N VAL A 83 0.32 6.38 -30.48
CA VAL A 83 -0.44 5.50 -29.60
C VAL A 83 0.45 4.35 -29.17
N VAL A 84 0.53 4.10 -27.87
CA VAL A 84 1.23 2.94 -27.31
C VAL A 84 0.22 1.80 -27.18
N LEU A 85 0.53 0.65 -27.77
CA LEU A 85 -0.26 -0.55 -27.60
C LEU A 85 0.24 -1.34 -26.40
N ASP A 86 -0.69 -1.79 -25.58
CA ASP A 86 -0.40 -2.66 -24.44
C ASP A 86 -1.19 -3.98 -24.54
N ALA A 87 -0.71 -4.99 -23.84
CA ALA A 87 -1.46 -6.20 -23.49
C ALA A 87 -0.78 -6.89 -22.30
N ASP A 88 -1.55 -7.68 -21.55
CA ASP A 88 -1.00 -8.47 -20.45
C ASP A 88 0.02 -9.52 -20.94
N LEU A 89 1.00 -9.83 -20.10
CA LEU A 89 2.15 -10.67 -20.45
C LEU A 89 1.74 -12.04 -21.02
N ALA A 90 0.76 -12.68 -20.39
CA ALA A 90 0.23 -13.97 -20.84
C ALA A 90 -0.40 -13.89 -22.24
N VAL A 91 -1.02 -12.75 -22.59
CA VAL A 91 -1.57 -12.53 -23.94
C VAL A 91 -0.45 -12.34 -24.96
N LEU A 92 0.61 -11.62 -24.60
CA LEU A 92 1.79 -11.46 -25.45
C LEU A 92 2.43 -12.81 -25.75
N GLN A 93 2.71 -13.62 -24.72
CA GLN A 93 3.26 -14.98 -24.85
C GLN A 93 2.37 -15.86 -25.73
N GLY A 94 1.06 -15.95 -25.44
CA GLY A 94 0.14 -16.78 -26.22
C GLY A 94 -0.03 -16.35 -27.68
N ARG A 95 0.31 -15.10 -28.03
CA ARG A 95 0.37 -14.63 -29.42
C ARG A 95 1.70 -14.98 -30.09
N LEU A 96 2.81 -14.98 -29.34
CA LEU A 96 4.13 -15.40 -29.83
C LEU A 96 4.21 -16.90 -30.08
N ASP A 97 3.57 -17.71 -29.25
CA ASP A 97 3.53 -19.18 -29.40
C ASP A 97 2.92 -19.63 -30.74
N LYS A 98 2.14 -18.75 -31.39
CA LYS A 98 1.52 -18.98 -32.69
C LYS A 98 2.43 -18.56 -33.86
N ARG A 99 3.56 -17.92 -33.60
CA ARG A 99 4.51 -17.49 -34.63
C ARG A 99 5.44 -18.65 -35.01
N PRO A 100 5.90 -18.71 -36.27
CA PRO A 100 6.80 -19.78 -36.72
C PRO A 100 8.20 -19.70 -36.07
N SER A 101 8.60 -18.53 -35.57
CA SER A 101 9.87 -18.31 -34.89
C SER A 101 9.74 -17.17 -33.88
N THR A 102 10.49 -17.25 -32.80
CA THR A 102 10.63 -16.18 -31.81
C THR A 102 12.02 -15.53 -31.88
N ASP A 103 12.09 -14.22 -31.70
CA ASP A 103 13.34 -13.48 -31.54
C ASP A 103 13.76 -13.45 -30.06
N LYS A 104 15.05 -13.21 -29.80
CA LYS A 104 15.65 -13.09 -28.47
C LYS A 104 15.06 -11.95 -27.62
N TRP A 105 14.39 -10.99 -28.25
CA TRP A 105 13.67 -9.88 -27.61
C TRP A 105 12.27 -10.28 -27.11
N GLU A 106 11.84 -11.51 -27.41
CA GLU A 106 10.48 -12.00 -27.16
C GLU A 106 10.43 -12.99 -25.98
N SER A 107 11.48 -13.08 -25.17
CA SER A 107 11.45 -13.81 -23.90
C SER A 107 10.46 -13.18 -22.91
N GLU A 108 9.91 -13.94 -21.96
CA GLU A 108 9.01 -13.41 -20.94
C GLU A 108 9.60 -12.20 -20.20
N LYS A 109 10.87 -12.29 -19.82
CA LYS A 109 11.62 -11.23 -19.14
C LYS A 109 11.75 -9.98 -20.02
N SER A 110 12.10 -10.16 -21.29
CA SER A 110 12.19 -9.08 -22.27
C SER A 110 10.83 -8.42 -22.46
N LEU A 111 9.78 -9.22 -22.63
CA LEU A 111 8.43 -8.72 -22.81
C LEU A 111 7.97 -7.92 -21.58
N PHE A 112 8.21 -8.43 -20.38
CA PHE A 112 7.90 -7.73 -19.14
C PHE A 112 8.62 -6.38 -19.08
N TYR A 113 9.94 -6.38 -19.29
CA TYR A 113 10.76 -5.17 -19.22
C TYR A 113 10.30 -4.14 -20.26
N PHE A 114 10.22 -4.50 -21.53
CA PHE A 114 9.88 -3.55 -22.60
C PHE A 114 8.44 -3.05 -22.50
N ARG A 115 7.49 -3.88 -22.04
CA ARG A 115 6.14 -3.41 -21.72
C ARG A 115 6.19 -2.29 -20.68
N ALA A 116 6.91 -2.48 -19.58
CA ALA A 116 7.04 -1.47 -18.55
C ALA A 116 7.70 -0.18 -19.08
N ARG A 117 8.72 -0.31 -19.94
CA ARG A 117 9.37 0.83 -20.61
C ARG A 117 8.44 1.61 -21.54
N PHE A 118 7.61 0.92 -22.33
CA PHE A 118 6.64 1.59 -23.20
C PHE A 118 5.59 2.37 -22.40
N LEU A 119 5.10 1.80 -21.29
CA LEU A 119 4.13 2.47 -20.42
C LEU A 119 4.77 3.67 -19.69
N GLU A 120 6.05 3.58 -19.35
CA GLU A 120 6.84 4.72 -18.85
C GLU A 120 6.96 5.84 -19.87
N LEU A 121 7.32 5.52 -21.11
CA LEU A 121 7.37 6.53 -22.18
C LEU A 121 5.99 7.13 -22.47
N ALA A 122 4.92 6.34 -22.38
CA ALA A 122 3.56 6.85 -22.55
C ALA A 122 3.20 7.88 -21.46
N ALA A 123 3.47 7.56 -20.19
CA ALA A 123 3.26 8.48 -19.07
C ALA A 123 4.18 9.72 -19.16
N PHE A 124 5.43 9.53 -19.58
CA PHE A 124 6.42 10.60 -19.71
C PHE A 124 6.05 11.62 -20.79
N TYR A 125 5.71 11.16 -21.99
CA TYR A 125 5.37 12.04 -23.11
C TYR A 125 3.88 12.40 -23.21
N GLY A 126 3.03 11.85 -22.34
CA GLY A 126 1.58 12.05 -22.42
C GLY A 126 1.02 11.42 -23.70
N LEU A 127 1.25 10.12 -23.89
CA LEU A 127 0.73 9.37 -25.04
C LEU A 127 -0.44 8.48 -24.60
N PRO A 128 -1.52 8.37 -25.40
CA PRO A 128 -2.57 7.41 -25.13
C PRO A 128 -2.05 5.97 -25.22
N VAL A 129 -2.58 5.12 -24.33
CA VAL A 129 -2.35 3.68 -24.34
C VAL A 129 -3.64 2.95 -24.71
N VAL A 130 -3.56 1.98 -25.61
CA VAL A 130 -4.68 1.12 -26.02
C VAL A 130 -4.38 -0.33 -25.62
N ASP A 131 -5.23 -0.89 -24.76
CA ASP A 131 -5.15 -2.30 -24.33
C ASP A 131 -5.73 -3.21 -25.42
N THR A 132 -4.84 -3.84 -26.17
CA THR A 132 -5.18 -4.81 -27.22
C THR A 132 -5.41 -6.21 -26.68
N GLY A 133 -5.12 -6.47 -25.40
CA GLY A 133 -5.27 -7.78 -24.78
C GLY A 133 -6.71 -8.13 -24.45
N LYS A 134 -7.55 -7.12 -24.22
CA LYS A 134 -8.96 -7.26 -23.85
C LYS A 134 -9.94 -6.93 -24.97
N LYS A 135 -9.43 -6.46 -26.11
CA LYS A 135 -10.23 -5.90 -27.22
C LYS A 135 -10.01 -6.68 -28.50
N GLY A 136 -11.06 -6.72 -29.33
CA GLY A 136 -10.95 -7.22 -30.69
C GLY A 136 -10.24 -6.21 -31.61
N VAL A 137 -9.83 -6.65 -32.80
CA VAL A 137 -9.15 -5.79 -33.80
C VAL A 137 -10.01 -4.58 -34.16
N GLU A 138 -11.30 -4.78 -34.44
CA GLU A 138 -12.23 -3.70 -34.82
C GLU A 138 -12.40 -2.67 -33.70
N GLU A 139 -12.53 -3.13 -32.45
CA GLU A 139 -12.66 -2.26 -31.28
C GLU A 139 -11.38 -1.44 -31.05
N SER A 140 -10.21 -2.08 -31.12
CA SER A 140 -8.92 -1.37 -31.03
C SER A 140 -8.73 -0.35 -32.16
N VAL A 141 -9.12 -0.68 -33.40
CA VAL A 141 -9.09 0.25 -34.55
C VAL A 141 -9.99 1.45 -34.30
N ALA A 142 -11.23 1.22 -33.85
CA ALA A 142 -12.19 2.28 -33.57
C ALA A 142 -11.70 3.22 -32.47
N GLU A 143 -11.14 2.67 -31.39
CA GLU A 143 -10.57 3.45 -30.29
C GLU A 143 -9.37 4.29 -30.74
N ILE A 144 -8.42 3.71 -31.48
CA ILE A 144 -7.25 4.40 -32.03
C ILE A 144 -7.68 5.58 -32.91
N ILE A 145 -8.65 5.37 -33.81
CA ILE A 145 -9.19 6.43 -34.67
C ILE A 145 -9.90 7.50 -33.84
N GLY A 146 -10.70 7.09 -32.84
CA GLY A 146 -11.39 8.00 -31.93
C GLY A 146 -10.42 8.93 -31.19
N LEU A 147 -9.33 8.38 -30.67
CA LEU A 147 -8.25 9.14 -30.03
C LEU A 147 -7.56 10.09 -31.02
N ALA A 148 -7.22 9.60 -32.22
CA ALA A 148 -6.53 10.41 -33.23
C ALA A 148 -7.37 11.60 -33.74
N ARG A 149 -8.69 11.43 -33.81
CA ARG A 149 -9.63 12.49 -34.21
C ARG A 149 -9.98 13.46 -33.10
N ASN A 150 -9.65 13.18 -31.84
CA ASN A 150 -10.04 14.02 -30.71
C ASN A 150 -8.88 14.90 -30.20
N PRO A 151 -8.72 16.14 -30.71
CA PRO A 151 -7.63 17.03 -30.30
C PRO A 151 -7.72 17.45 -28.83
N GLN A 152 -8.91 17.50 -28.23
CA GLN A 152 -9.08 17.88 -26.83
C GLN A 152 -8.53 16.81 -25.90
N VAL A 153 -8.80 15.53 -26.21
CA VAL A 153 -8.22 14.40 -25.48
C VAL A 153 -6.70 14.39 -25.62
N LEU A 154 -6.17 14.55 -26.84
CA LEU A 154 -4.71 14.60 -27.05
C LEU A 154 -4.04 15.77 -26.32
N ALA A 155 -4.69 16.94 -26.27
CA ALA A 155 -4.20 18.09 -25.50
C ALA A 155 -4.22 17.81 -23.99
N LEU A 156 -5.23 17.10 -23.49
CA LEU A 156 -5.28 16.66 -22.09
C LEU A 156 -4.12 15.72 -21.75
N PHE A 157 -3.85 14.72 -22.60
CA PHE A 157 -2.71 13.83 -22.43
C PHE A 157 -1.39 14.60 -22.40
N ALA A 158 -1.18 15.55 -23.32
CA ALA A 158 0.01 16.40 -23.34
C ALA A 158 0.13 17.29 -22.10
N ARG A 159 -0.99 17.85 -21.60
CA ARG A 159 -1.03 18.66 -20.37
C ARG A 159 -0.63 17.86 -19.13
N LEU A 160 -0.90 16.56 -19.12
CA LEU A 160 -0.59 15.66 -18.01
C LEU A 160 0.71 14.84 -18.23
N ALA A 161 1.49 15.17 -19.25
CA ALA A 161 2.75 14.50 -19.56
C ALA A 161 3.79 14.80 -18.47
N LEU A 162 4.39 13.75 -17.87
CA LEU A 162 5.36 13.93 -16.77
C LEU A 162 6.61 14.71 -17.19
N ARG A 163 6.94 14.72 -18.48
CA ARG A 163 8.05 15.51 -19.03
C ARG A 163 7.90 17.00 -18.75
N THR A 164 6.68 17.52 -18.77
CA THR A 164 6.39 18.96 -18.61
C THR A 164 5.61 19.29 -17.35
N LEU A 165 4.98 18.29 -16.72
CA LEU A 165 4.17 18.48 -15.53
C LEU A 165 5.05 18.82 -14.31
N THR A 166 4.77 19.95 -13.67
CA THR A 166 5.45 20.42 -12.46
C THR A 166 4.54 20.34 -11.23
N LEU A 167 5.09 20.61 -10.05
CA LEU A 167 4.30 20.72 -8.81
C LEU A 167 3.32 21.91 -8.86
N ASP A 168 3.71 23.00 -9.52
CA ASP A 168 2.87 24.19 -9.68
C ASP A 168 1.68 23.90 -10.61
N ASP A 169 1.89 23.13 -11.68
CA ASP A 169 0.80 22.67 -12.54
C ASP A 169 -0.20 21.80 -11.79
N VAL A 170 0.29 20.90 -10.92
CA VAL A 170 -0.56 20.06 -10.06
C VAL A 170 -1.34 20.93 -9.07
N ALA A 171 -0.69 21.90 -8.44
CA ALA A 171 -1.35 22.84 -7.53
C ALA A 171 -2.41 23.68 -8.25
N ALA A 172 -2.14 24.13 -9.48
CA ALA A 172 -3.07 24.88 -10.32
C ALA A 172 -4.24 24.03 -10.81
N LEU A 173 -4.02 22.75 -11.12
CA LEU A 173 -5.08 21.81 -11.52
C LEU A 173 -5.95 21.34 -10.34
N ALA A 174 -5.37 21.27 -9.14
CA ALA A 174 -6.09 20.95 -7.91
C ALA A 174 -6.84 22.17 -7.35
N ASN A 175 -6.26 23.36 -7.52
CA ASN A 175 -6.79 24.67 -7.16
C ASN A 175 -7.56 24.74 -5.84
N ARG A 176 -7.07 24.07 -4.79
CA ARG A 176 -7.80 23.91 -3.52
C ARG A 176 -8.19 25.25 -2.89
N ARG A 177 -7.42 26.31 -3.14
CA ARG A 177 -7.61 27.66 -2.56
C ARG A 177 -8.47 28.59 -3.42
N ALA A 178 -8.99 28.14 -4.58
CA ALA A 178 -9.82 28.98 -5.44
C ALA A 178 -11.13 29.41 -4.76
N VAL A 179 -11.56 30.62 -5.10
CA VAL A 179 -12.87 31.15 -4.72
C VAL A 179 -13.89 30.70 -5.76
N VAL A 180 -14.69 29.71 -5.42
CA VAL A 180 -15.81 29.26 -6.25
C VAL A 180 -17.02 30.17 -6.03
N ALA A 181 -17.59 30.69 -7.13
CA ALA A 181 -18.73 31.60 -7.09
C ALA A 181 -19.97 30.93 -6.46
N GLY A 182 -20.73 31.70 -5.68
CA GLY A 182 -21.96 31.22 -5.01
C GLY A 182 -21.73 30.49 -3.68
N VAL A 183 -20.48 30.22 -3.29
CA VAL A 183 -20.16 29.57 -2.02
C VAL A 183 -20.05 30.60 -0.89
N ALA A 184 -20.88 30.45 0.15
CA ALA A 184 -20.83 31.28 1.35
C ALA A 184 -19.75 30.79 2.34
N TYR A 185 -18.46 30.91 1.95
CA TYR A 185 -17.32 30.31 2.65
C TYR A 185 -17.29 30.53 4.17
N ALA A 186 -17.48 31.76 4.65
CA ALA A 186 -17.44 32.05 6.08
C ALA A 186 -18.54 31.30 6.86
N LYS A 187 -19.77 31.32 6.34
CA LYS A 187 -20.89 30.59 6.94
C LYS A 187 -20.63 29.09 6.90
N ARG A 188 -20.17 28.57 5.75
CA ARG A 188 -19.93 27.15 5.58
C ARG A 188 -18.80 26.63 6.47
N LEU A 189 -17.73 27.42 6.65
CA LEU A 189 -16.65 27.08 7.58
C LEU A 189 -17.18 26.92 9.01
N GLU A 190 -18.03 27.81 9.49
CA GLU A 190 -18.61 27.70 10.84
C GLU A 190 -19.48 26.43 11.00
N GLU A 191 -20.20 26.04 9.96
CA GLU A 191 -20.94 24.77 9.95
C GLU A 191 -20.00 23.56 10.04
N ILE A 192 -18.90 23.56 9.27
CA ILE A 192 -17.90 22.48 9.32
C ILE A 192 -17.22 22.44 10.69
N ILE A 193 -16.85 23.60 11.26
CA ILE A 193 -16.26 23.69 12.61
C ILE A 193 -17.22 23.10 13.65
N ALA A 194 -18.51 23.41 13.58
CA ALA A 194 -19.51 22.88 14.52
C ALA A 194 -19.66 21.34 14.43
N LEU A 195 -19.45 20.77 13.24
CA LEU A 195 -19.51 19.33 13.00
C LEU A 195 -18.22 18.61 13.42
N GLU A 196 -17.07 19.16 13.03
CA GLU A 196 -15.78 18.47 13.09
C GLU A 196 -14.99 18.76 14.37
N CYS A 197 -15.16 19.92 15.01
CA CYS A 197 -14.46 20.27 16.26
C CYS A 197 -15.19 19.72 17.52
N GLY A 198 -15.65 18.47 17.46
CA GLY A 198 -16.31 17.79 18.58
C GLY A 198 -15.36 17.29 19.67
N ALA A 199 -15.89 16.53 20.64
CA ALA A 199 -15.12 16.04 21.79
C ALA A 199 -13.94 15.11 21.43
N THR A 200 -14.00 14.45 20.27
CA THR A 200 -12.95 13.57 19.73
C THR A 200 -12.01 14.28 18.75
N SER A 201 -12.19 15.58 18.49
CA SER A 201 -11.33 16.34 17.61
C SER A 201 -10.04 16.79 18.29
N MET A 202 -8.93 16.70 17.56
CA MET A 202 -7.64 17.27 17.99
C MET A 202 -7.62 18.80 17.87
N PHE A 203 -8.54 19.37 17.08
CA PHE A 203 -8.67 20.80 16.84
C PHE A 203 -9.85 21.40 17.61
N THR A 204 -9.63 22.57 18.21
CA THR A 204 -10.70 23.38 18.78
C THR A 204 -11.25 24.33 17.71
N PRO A 205 -12.49 24.84 17.87
CA PRO A 205 -13.00 25.90 17.01
C PRO A 205 -12.06 27.11 16.91
N ASP A 206 -11.43 27.48 18.02
CA ASP A 206 -10.54 28.64 18.10
C ASP A 206 -9.21 28.40 17.38
N ASP A 207 -8.67 27.18 17.39
CA ASP A 207 -7.49 26.83 16.59
C ASP A 207 -7.74 27.13 15.10
N VAL A 208 -8.88 26.65 14.58
CA VAL A 208 -9.23 26.77 13.15
C VAL A 208 -9.50 28.23 12.80
N ARG A 209 -10.34 28.93 13.57
CA ARG A 209 -10.65 30.35 13.33
C ARG A 209 -9.42 31.23 13.38
N SER A 210 -8.57 31.03 14.39
CA SER A 210 -7.34 31.81 14.56
C SER A 210 -6.39 31.59 13.39
N GLN A 211 -6.27 30.36 12.90
CA GLN A 211 -5.40 30.07 11.76
C GLN A 211 -5.99 30.61 10.45
N CYS A 212 -7.30 30.49 10.23
CA CYS A 212 -7.98 31.10 9.07
C CYS A 212 -7.87 32.62 9.05
N ALA A 213 -7.82 33.28 10.21
CA ALA A 213 -7.56 34.72 10.29
C ALA A 213 -6.12 35.09 9.85
N ARG A 214 -5.14 34.19 10.08
CA ARG A 214 -3.74 34.39 9.67
C ARG A 214 -3.50 34.03 8.20
N ASP A 215 -4.16 32.98 7.71
CA ASP A 215 -4.12 32.51 6.33
C ASP A 215 -5.54 32.48 5.74
N PRO A 216 -6.03 33.60 5.18
CA PRO A 216 -7.38 33.66 4.61
C PRO A 216 -7.65 32.62 3.52
N GLY A 217 -6.61 32.17 2.81
CA GLY A 217 -6.74 31.12 1.79
C GLY A 217 -7.06 29.74 2.39
N LEU A 218 -6.81 29.53 3.68
CA LEU A 218 -7.13 28.29 4.38
C LEU A 218 -8.65 28.06 4.43
N VAL A 219 -9.46 29.13 4.58
CA VAL A 219 -10.93 29.02 4.59
C VAL A 219 -11.42 28.32 3.31
N HIS A 220 -10.90 28.77 2.15
CA HIS A 220 -11.29 28.19 0.87
C HIS A 220 -10.78 26.75 0.74
N ALA A 221 -9.54 26.47 1.14
CA ALA A 221 -8.99 25.12 1.11
C ALA A 221 -9.82 24.12 1.94
N LEU A 222 -10.21 24.51 3.16
CA LEU A 222 -11.01 23.66 4.05
C LEU A 222 -12.40 23.39 3.48
N VAL A 223 -13.12 24.43 3.06
CA VAL A 223 -14.47 24.30 2.51
C VAL A 223 -14.45 23.51 1.20
N ASN A 224 -13.54 23.85 0.27
CA ASN A 224 -13.45 23.18 -1.03
C ASN A 224 -13.08 21.70 -0.89
N GLN A 225 -12.18 21.37 0.03
CA GLN A 225 -11.82 19.97 0.29
C GLN A 225 -12.97 19.20 0.95
N TYR A 226 -13.63 19.80 1.95
CA TYR A 226 -14.70 19.14 2.71
C TYR A 226 -15.94 18.88 1.85
N ASP A 227 -16.39 19.88 1.10
CA ASP A 227 -17.59 19.80 0.25
C ASP A 227 -17.27 19.33 -1.19
N ASN A 228 -16.00 19.04 -1.51
CA ASN A 228 -15.51 18.75 -2.87
C ASN A 228 -15.91 19.82 -3.91
N VAL A 229 -15.93 21.09 -3.47
CA VAL A 229 -16.34 22.23 -4.31
C VAL A 229 -15.21 22.64 -5.25
N HIS A 230 -15.58 22.98 -6.48
CA HIS A 230 -14.67 23.32 -7.57
C HIS A 230 -15.37 24.21 -8.60
N GLU A 231 -14.59 24.84 -9.48
CA GLU A 231 -15.15 25.60 -10.60
C GLU A 231 -15.86 24.67 -11.59
N ASP A 232 -17.12 24.98 -11.88
CA ASP A 232 -17.90 24.26 -12.89
C ASP A 232 -17.29 24.44 -14.28
N GLY A 233 -17.30 23.38 -15.07
CA GLY A 233 -16.89 23.42 -16.48
C GLY A 233 -15.39 23.28 -16.74
N ALA A 234 -14.56 23.03 -15.72
CA ALA A 234 -13.15 22.68 -15.93
C ALA A 234 -13.02 21.38 -16.75
N ALA A 235 -12.32 21.43 -17.88
CA ALA A 235 -12.12 20.25 -18.76
C ALA A 235 -11.36 19.11 -18.07
N VAL A 236 -10.51 19.45 -17.10
CA VAL A 236 -9.77 18.52 -16.24
C VAL A 236 -9.56 19.17 -14.88
N ARG A 237 -9.67 18.38 -13.81
CA ARG A 237 -9.22 18.75 -12.47
C ARG A 237 -8.47 17.60 -11.80
N LEU A 238 -7.64 17.93 -10.82
CA LEU A 238 -6.99 16.95 -9.94
C LEU A 238 -7.67 16.96 -8.57
N ARG A 239 -8.48 15.94 -8.28
CA ARG A 239 -9.09 15.80 -6.96
C ARG A 239 -8.14 15.07 -6.02
N LEU A 240 -7.81 15.68 -4.89
CA LEU A 240 -7.08 15.00 -3.82
C LEU A 240 -7.94 13.85 -3.26
N VAL A 241 -7.41 12.63 -3.32
CA VAL A 241 -8.05 11.41 -2.81
C VAL A 241 -7.63 11.18 -1.37
N VAL A 242 -6.33 11.23 -1.12
CA VAL A 242 -5.75 11.04 0.21
C VAL A 242 -4.43 11.80 0.27
N GLU A 243 -4.15 12.35 1.45
CA GLU A 243 -2.86 12.92 1.79
C GLU A 243 -2.31 12.15 2.99
N GLY A 244 -1.00 11.94 2.98
CA GLY A 244 -0.27 11.36 4.09
C GLY A 244 0.98 12.19 4.40
N GLU A 245 1.80 11.66 5.30
CA GLU A 245 2.98 12.39 5.78
C GLU A 245 3.99 12.72 4.67
N SER A 246 4.18 11.80 3.72
CA SER A 246 5.17 11.93 2.65
C SER A 246 4.62 12.02 1.23
N LYS A 247 3.29 11.90 1.05
CA LYS A 247 2.67 11.81 -0.28
C LYS A 247 1.30 12.47 -0.33
N GLN A 248 0.93 12.95 -1.51
CA GLN A 248 -0.45 13.28 -1.86
C GLN A 248 -0.85 12.42 -3.07
N ILE A 249 -2.09 11.93 -3.09
CA ILE A 249 -2.61 11.11 -4.18
C ILE A 249 -3.81 11.84 -4.80
N TYR A 250 -3.72 12.11 -6.09
CA TYR A 250 -4.73 12.80 -6.86
C TYR A 250 -5.38 11.86 -7.88
N LYS A 251 -6.71 11.93 -8.00
CA LYS A 251 -7.46 11.36 -9.12
C LYS A 251 -7.64 12.43 -10.18
N VAL A 252 -7.47 12.06 -11.44
CA VAL A 252 -7.79 12.92 -12.58
C VAL A 252 -9.25 12.79 -12.89
N GLU A 253 -9.96 13.90 -12.89
CA GLU A 253 -11.37 13.94 -13.22
C GLU A 253 -11.58 14.77 -14.47
N THR A 254 -12.15 14.14 -15.49
CA THR A 254 -12.39 14.73 -16.80
C THR A 254 -13.58 14.03 -17.45
N GLY A 255 -14.43 14.78 -18.16
CA GLY A 255 -15.49 14.21 -19.00
C GLY A 255 -15.01 13.82 -20.40
N LEU A 256 -13.72 14.06 -20.73
CA LEU A 256 -13.21 13.89 -22.10
C LEU A 256 -12.86 12.43 -22.45
N THR A 257 -12.44 11.63 -21.47
CA THR A 257 -12.00 10.24 -21.66
C THR A 257 -12.03 9.46 -20.35
N GLY A 258 -12.35 8.17 -20.41
CA GLY A 258 -12.27 7.24 -19.26
C GLY A 258 -10.87 6.65 -19.04
N TYR A 259 -9.86 7.02 -19.85
CA TYR A 259 -8.50 6.48 -19.74
C TYR A 259 -7.90 6.64 -18.33
N PHE A 260 -8.18 7.77 -17.67
CA PHE A 260 -7.60 8.09 -16.37
C PHE A 260 -8.37 7.50 -15.19
N ASP A 261 -9.48 6.77 -15.41
CA ASP A 261 -10.34 6.28 -14.32
C ASP A 261 -9.62 5.34 -13.35
N ALA A 262 -8.66 4.56 -13.88
CA ALA A 262 -7.81 3.65 -13.13
C ALA A 262 -6.38 4.17 -12.92
N GLN A 263 -6.17 5.48 -13.07
CA GLN A 263 -4.87 6.12 -12.88
C GLN A 263 -4.94 7.16 -11.76
N VAL A 264 -3.86 7.26 -11.00
CA VAL A 264 -3.66 8.28 -9.98
C VAL A 264 -2.31 8.96 -10.17
N LEU A 265 -2.28 10.25 -9.87
CA LEU A 265 -1.06 11.03 -9.81
C LEU A 265 -0.62 11.12 -8.35
N VAL A 266 0.56 10.60 -8.03
CA VAL A 266 1.14 10.68 -6.68
C VAL A 266 2.21 11.76 -6.66
N VAL A 267 2.13 12.66 -5.67
CA VAL A 267 3.11 13.71 -5.41
C VAL A 267 3.93 13.33 -4.18
N LEU A 268 5.25 13.25 -4.32
CA LEU A 268 6.17 13.08 -3.21
C LEU A 268 6.37 14.42 -2.47
N LYS A 269 5.95 14.52 -1.20
CA LYS A 269 6.14 15.73 -0.35
C LYS A 269 7.60 15.83 0.10
N PRO A 270 8.24 17.00 0.22
CA PRO A 270 9.64 17.13 0.66
C PRO A 270 9.83 16.88 2.17
N THR A 271 9.12 15.92 2.74
CA THR A 271 9.02 15.63 4.17
C THR A 271 9.75 14.35 4.52
N ILE A 272 10.26 14.31 5.76
CA ILE A 272 10.80 13.10 6.38
C ILE A 272 10.23 12.97 7.79
N TYR A 273 9.89 11.74 8.18
CA TYR A 273 9.31 11.43 9.48
C TYR A 273 10.02 10.23 10.13
N SER A 274 10.21 10.31 11.45
CA SER A 274 10.71 9.22 12.28
C SER A 274 9.80 9.01 13.48
N HIS A 275 9.13 7.86 13.51
CA HIS A 275 8.35 7.43 14.66
C HIS A 275 9.23 7.20 15.90
N SER A 276 10.40 6.57 15.76
CA SER A 276 11.25 6.28 16.92
C SER A 276 11.81 7.54 17.59
N LYS A 277 11.95 8.63 16.84
CA LYS A 277 12.40 9.92 17.38
C LYS A 277 11.26 10.89 17.68
N GLN A 278 10.04 10.54 17.28
CA GLN A 278 8.90 11.46 17.27
C GLN A 278 9.34 12.80 16.67
N ALA A 279 9.95 12.75 15.48
CA ALA A 279 10.54 13.91 14.84
C ALA A 279 10.20 13.92 13.36
N THR A 280 9.90 15.11 12.85
CA THR A 280 9.60 15.36 11.45
C THR A 280 10.37 16.57 10.95
N ALA A 281 10.52 16.69 9.64
CA ALA A 281 10.96 17.92 9.01
C ALA A 281 10.56 17.99 7.55
N GLU A 282 10.62 19.21 7.01
CA GLU A 282 10.79 19.45 5.58
C GLU A 282 12.27 19.61 5.22
N ILE A 283 12.66 18.98 4.12
CA ILE A 283 14.00 19.03 3.52
C ILE A 283 13.82 19.43 2.05
N ALA A 284 14.28 20.64 1.72
CA ALA A 284 14.21 21.16 0.35
C ALA A 284 14.88 20.19 -0.65
N GLY A 285 14.20 19.93 -1.78
CA GLY A 285 14.69 19.02 -2.83
C GLY A 285 14.59 17.52 -2.51
N LEU A 286 14.15 17.11 -1.31
CA LEU A 286 14.09 15.70 -0.93
C LEU A 286 13.14 14.88 -1.82
N SER A 287 12.03 15.48 -2.26
CA SER A 287 11.09 14.83 -3.19
C SER A 287 11.78 14.42 -4.49
N ALA A 288 12.59 15.30 -5.08
CA ALA A 288 13.36 15.04 -6.30
C ALA A 288 14.41 13.94 -6.09
N ILE A 289 15.12 13.97 -4.96
CA ILE A 289 16.14 12.96 -4.62
C ILE A 289 15.50 11.58 -4.44
N ARG A 290 14.35 11.50 -3.76
CA ARG A 290 13.58 10.26 -3.63
C ARG A 290 13.02 9.80 -4.96
N ALA A 291 12.60 10.71 -5.83
CA ALA A 291 12.13 10.37 -7.17
C ALA A 291 13.26 9.73 -8.01
N ALA A 292 14.44 10.34 -7.99
CA ALA A 292 15.62 9.79 -8.65
C ALA A 292 15.98 8.40 -8.10
N GLY A 293 15.95 8.22 -6.77
CA GLY A 293 16.19 6.91 -6.14
C GLY A 293 15.13 5.88 -6.53
N SER A 294 13.85 6.25 -6.44
CA SER A 294 12.73 5.37 -6.79
C SER A 294 12.83 4.90 -8.24
N ARG A 295 13.19 5.79 -9.17
CA ARG A 295 13.39 5.43 -10.58
C ARG A 295 14.47 4.36 -10.78
N LEU A 296 15.57 4.44 -10.03
CA LEU A 296 16.67 3.48 -10.12
C LEU A 296 16.28 2.12 -9.52
N PHE A 297 15.53 2.11 -8.41
CA PHE A 297 14.99 0.88 -7.84
C PHE A 297 13.92 0.24 -8.74
N LEU A 298 13.03 1.03 -9.33
CA LEU A 298 12.03 0.55 -10.30
C LEU A 298 12.70 -0.05 -11.54
N GLU A 299 13.81 0.53 -12.01
CA GLU A 299 14.60 -0.07 -13.09
C GLU A 299 15.09 -1.49 -12.71
N MET A 300 15.58 -1.69 -11.49
CA MET A 300 15.96 -3.03 -11.01
C MET A 300 14.74 -3.97 -10.95
N LEU A 301 13.59 -3.49 -10.50
CA LEU A 301 12.35 -4.27 -10.45
C LEU A 301 11.87 -4.67 -11.84
N HIS A 302 11.92 -3.77 -12.82
CA HIS A 302 11.60 -4.05 -14.22
C HIS A 302 12.50 -5.17 -14.77
N ARG A 303 13.81 -5.07 -14.56
CA ARG A 303 14.79 -6.08 -15.01
C ARG A 303 14.57 -7.42 -14.33
N ALA A 304 14.11 -7.40 -13.08
CA ALA A 304 13.82 -8.60 -12.30
C ALA A 304 12.41 -9.15 -12.51
N GLY A 305 11.57 -8.57 -13.38
CA GLY A 305 10.21 -9.07 -13.61
C GLY A 305 9.23 -8.87 -12.45
N VAL A 306 9.47 -7.88 -11.59
CA VAL A 306 8.62 -7.58 -10.43
C VAL A 306 7.51 -6.61 -10.83
N ARG A 307 6.25 -7.01 -10.62
CA ARG A 307 5.07 -6.19 -10.90
C ARG A 307 4.95 -5.05 -9.90
N HIS A 308 4.62 -3.86 -10.41
CA HIS A 308 4.29 -2.71 -9.58
C HIS A 308 3.30 -1.77 -10.28
N THR A 309 2.67 -0.89 -9.51
CA THR A 309 1.67 0.06 -10.03
C THR A 309 2.25 1.24 -10.81
N TYR A 310 3.55 1.51 -10.68
CA TYR A 310 4.17 2.68 -11.32
C TYR A 310 4.10 2.57 -12.84
N ARG A 311 3.57 3.63 -13.47
CA ARG A 311 3.59 3.83 -14.91
C ARG A 311 4.71 4.76 -15.32
N GLY A 312 4.98 5.84 -14.57
CA GLY A 312 6.10 6.74 -14.85
C GLY A 312 6.42 7.64 -13.67
N LEU A 313 7.59 8.29 -13.70
CA LEU A 313 8.06 9.17 -12.62
C LEU A 313 8.99 10.27 -13.15
N ASN A 314 8.79 11.54 -12.78
CA ASN A 314 9.70 12.65 -13.12
C ASN A 314 10.58 13.12 -11.95
N ALA A 315 11.51 14.03 -12.25
CA ALA A 315 12.47 14.61 -11.32
C ALA A 315 11.82 15.54 -10.28
N HIS A 316 10.57 15.98 -10.49
CA HIS A 316 9.83 16.76 -9.51
C HIS A 316 9.17 15.89 -8.42
N GLY A 317 9.26 14.56 -8.53
CA GLY A 317 8.59 13.64 -7.62
C GLY A 317 7.11 13.44 -7.92
N LEU A 318 6.71 13.60 -9.18
CA LEU A 318 5.40 13.22 -9.69
C LEU A 318 5.46 11.81 -10.26
N ILE A 319 4.56 10.95 -9.78
CA ILE A 319 4.45 9.55 -10.19
C ILE A 319 3.08 9.36 -10.84
N TRP A 320 3.06 8.85 -12.07
CA TRP A 320 1.87 8.22 -12.62
C TRP A 320 1.81 6.77 -12.15
N ALA A 321 0.72 6.39 -11.50
CA ALA A 321 0.51 5.02 -11.04
C ALA A 321 -0.89 4.52 -11.41
N GLN A 322 -0.99 3.23 -11.70
CA GLN A 322 -2.27 2.55 -11.78
C GLN A 322 -2.86 2.40 -10.38
N SER A 323 -4.13 2.74 -10.21
CA SER A 323 -4.86 2.46 -8.98
C SER A 323 -5.02 0.95 -8.79
N THR A 324 -4.85 0.48 -7.56
CA THR A 324 -5.05 -0.92 -7.18
C THR A 324 -5.74 -0.97 -5.82
N ASP A 325 -6.34 -2.12 -5.50
CA ASP A 325 -6.82 -2.38 -4.16
C ASP A 325 -5.64 -2.45 -3.19
N ILE A 326 -5.82 -1.92 -1.98
CA ILE A 326 -4.77 -1.84 -0.97
C ILE A 326 -5.17 -2.58 0.30
N THR A 327 -4.19 -3.06 1.04
CA THR A 327 -4.35 -3.64 2.38
C THR A 327 -3.72 -2.72 3.43
N GLN A 328 -4.05 -2.94 4.70
CA GLN A 328 -3.35 -2.30 5.83
C GLN A 328 -2.07 -3.06 6.21
N ILE A 329 -1.54 -3.91 5.33
CA ILE A 329 -0.40 -4.76 5.62
C ILE A 329 0.84 -4.19 4.95
N GLU A 330 1.82 -3.84 5.78
CA GLU A 330 3.18 -3.60 5.34
C GLU A 330 3.97 -4.90 5.40
N THR A 331 4.65 -5.22 4.31
CA THR A 331 5.48 -6.42 4.21
C THR A 331 6.94 -6.02 4.33
N VAL A 332 7.62 -6.56 5.33
CA VAL A 332 8.97 -6.18 5.73
C VAL A 332 9.91 -7.35 5.52
N TYR A 333 10.97 -7.17 4.72
CA TYR A 333 12.06 -8.14 4.64
C TYR A 333 13.18 -7.77 5.60
N LYS A 334 13.80 -8.77 6.21
CA LYS A 334 14.89 -8.55 7.18
C LYS A 334 16.01 -9.57 7.05
N GLU A 335 17.21 -9.10 6.75
CA GLU A 335 18.44 -9.90 6.80
C GLU A 335 19.12 -9.83 8.18
N GLN A 336 18.98 -8.70 8.88
CA GLN A 336 19.60 -8.45 10.18
C GLN A 336 18.58 -8.21 11.30
N CYS A 337 18.91 -8.67 12.51
CA CYS A 337 18.15 -8.43 13.73
C CYS A 337 18.34 -6.99 14.23
N LEU A 338 17.73 -6.04 13.53
CA LEU A 338 17.80 -4.60 13.79
C LEU A 338 16.41 -3.97 13.88
N GLY A 339 16.38 -2.73 14.37
CA GLY A 339 15.15 -1.95 14.53
C GLY A 339 14.18 -2.65 15.48
N THR A 340 12.92 -2.74 15.08
CA THR A 340 11.82 -3.30 15.89
C THR A 340 12.14 -4.68 16.46
N ASP A 341 12.80 -5.57 15.71
CA ASP A 341 13.10 -6.93 16.19
C ASP A 341 14.03 -6.92 17.40
N LYS A 342 15.11 -6.14 17.31
CA LYS A 342 16.07 -5.97 18.40
C LYS A 342 15.38 -5.44 19.67
N HIS A 343 14.37 -4.59 19.51
CA HIS A 343 13.66 -3.98 20.63
C HIS A 343 12.49 -4.83 21.14
N SER A 344 11.89 -5.66 20.30
CA SER A 344 10.72 -6.48 20.66
C SER A 344 11.11 -7.85 21.22
N PHE A 345 12.27 -8.38 20.84
CA PHE A 345 12.72 -9.71 21.24
C PHE A 345 14.01 -9.63 22.08
N PHE A 346 13.83 -9.61 23.41
CA PHE A 346 14.96 -9.53 24.35
C PHE A 346 15.96 -10.68 24.17
N GLY A 347 17.24 -10.36 24.08
CA GLY A 347 18.33 -11.33 23.91
C GLY A 347 18.46 -11.95 22.52
N MET A 348 17.52 -11.71 21.60
CA MET A 348 17.51 -12.36 20.28
C MET A 348 18.77 -12.05 19.46
N VAL A 349 19.25 -10.80 19.49
CA VAL A 349 20.48 -10.38 18.80
C VAL A 349 21.70 -11.20 19.22
N ALA A 350 21.79 -11.60 20.50
CA ALA A 350 22.90 -12.36 21.05
C ALA A 350 22.66 -13.88 21.03
N HIS A 351 21.47 -14.33 20.63
CA HIS A 351 21.11 -15.73 20.66
C HIS A 351 21.75 -16.48 19.48
N ALA A 352 22.86 -17.17 19.73
CA ALA A 352 23.66 -17.84 18.70
C ALA A 352 22.88 -18.84 17.83
N GLY A 353 21.75 -19.39 18.30
CA GLY A 353 20.87 -20.25 17.51
C GLY A 353 19.97 -19.52 16.49
N VAL A 354 19.76 -18.21 16.66
CA VAL A 354 18.85 -17.39 15.84
C VAL A 354 19.65 -16.42 14.97
N THR A 355 20.63 -15.74 15.56
CA THR A 355 21.49 -14.77 14.88
C THR A 355 22.94 -15.25 14.80
N LEU A 356 23.65 -14.73 13.81
CA LEU A 356 25.10 -14.77 13.72
C LEU A 356 25.71 -13.65 14.58
N ALA A 357 27.01 -13.71 14.86
CA ALA A 357 27.71 -12.65 15.59
C ALA A 357 27.63 -11.27 14.88
N THR A 358 27.42 -11.27 13.57
CA THR A 358 27.18 -10.08 12.75
C THR A 358 25.79 -9.46 12.94
N GLY A 359 24.90 -10.11 13.70
CA GLY A 359 23.49 -9.73 13.83
C GLY A 359 22.60 -10.22 12.69
N GLN A 360 23.16 -10.81 11.64
CA GLN A 360 22.39 -11.47 10.57
C GLN A 360 21.60 -12.66 11.10
N TYR A 361 20.42 -12.90 10.55
CA TYR A 361 19.65 -14.10 10.86
C TYR A 361 20.36 -15.35 10.33
N ARG A 362 20.58 -16.34 11.20
CA ARG A 362 21.27 -17.59 10.86
C ARG A 362 20.53 -18.38 9.77
N ARG A 363 19.21 -18.19 9.71
CA ARG A 363 18.31 -18.82 8.75
C ARG A 363 18.09 -17.98 7.48
N GLY A 364 18.93 -16.98 7.24
CA GLY A 364 18.79 -16.08 6.10
C GLY A 364 17.71 -15.03 6.33
N PRO A 365 17.42 -14.19 5.31
CA PRO A 365 16.40 -13.17 5.42
C PRO A 365 15.03 -13.81 5.64
N TYR A 366 14.18 -13.12 6.42
CA TYR A 366 12.79 -13.53 6.61
C TYR A 366 11.85 -12.37 6.29
N VAL A 367 10.57 -12.71 6.08
CA VAL A 367 9.49 -11.75 5.82
C VAL A 367 8.64 -11.63 7.08
N ARG A 368 8.30 -10.39 7.44
CA ARG A 368 7.45 -10.02 8.56
C ARG A 368 6.32 -9.17 8.05
N PHE A 369 5.13 -9.33 8.62
CA PHE A 369 3.97 -8.51 8.32
C PHE A 369 3.70 -7.54 9.46
N ASP A 370 3.53 -6.27 9.13
CA ASP A 370 3.18 -5.21 10.07
C ASP A 370 1.81 -4.64 9.70
N TRP A 371 0.92 -4.55 10.67
CA TRP A 371 -0.34 -3.82 10.52
C TRP A 371 -0.06 -2.32 10.58
N ARG A 372 -0.45 -1.62 9.52
CA ARG A 372 -0.31 -0.18 9.36
C ARG A 372 -1.30 0.53 10.27
N ASN A 373 -0.76 1.11 11.32
CA ASN A 373 -1.52 1.90 12.28
C ASN A 373 -1.34 3.39 12.00
N PRO A 374 -2.23 4.23 12.54
CA PRO A 374 -1.95 5.66 12.66
C PRO A 374 -0.59 5.90 13.34
N ASN A 375 0.17 6.89 12.84
CA ASN A 375 1.39 7.33 13.52
C ASN A 375 1.08 7.85 14.93
N HIS A 376 -0.06 8.54 15.07
CA HIS A 376 -0.57 9.08 16.31
C HIS A 376 -2.05 8.77 16.47
N THR A 377 -2.53 8.74 17.71
CA THR A 377 -3.93 8.64 18.05
C THR A 377 -4.32 9.75 19.01
N TYR A 378 -5.49 10.34 18.80
CA TYR A 378 -6.09 11.30 19.73
C TYR A 378 -7.45 10.76 20.16
N LYS A 379 -7.59 10.42 21.45
CA LYS A 379 -8.80 9.80 22.02
C LYS A 379 -9.31 8.59 21.20
N GLY A 380 -8.38 7.77 20.70
CA GLY A 380 -8.67 6.57 19.90
C GLY A 380 -8.93 6.82 18.40
N ALA A 381 -8.97 8.07 17.94
CA ALA A 381 -9.11 8.41 16.53
C ALA A 381 -7.75 8.68 15.87
N ASN A 382 -7.66 8.48 14.56
CA ASN A 382 -6.50 8.87 13.75
C ASN A 382 -6.57 10.37 13.41
N PRO A 383 -5.66 11.22 13.92
CA PRO A 383 -5.70 12.64 13.60
C PRO A 383 -5.51 12.93 12.10
N ALA A 384 -4.75 12.10 11.38
CA ALA A 384 -4.45 12.32 9.96
C ALA A 384 -5.68 12.14 9.04
N THR A 385 -6.74 11.48 9.51
CA THR A 385 -8.01 11.38 8.75
C THR A 385 -8.94 12.56 9.00
N HIS A 386 -8.60 13.47 9.93
CA HIS A 386 -9.42 14.64 10.19
C HIS A 386 -9.35 15.62 9.00
N PRO A 387 -10.48 16.19 8.53
CA PRO A 387 -10.50 17.04 7.33
C PRO A 387 -9.58 18.26 7.41
N PHE A 388 -9.31 18.74 8.63
CA PHE A 388 -8.44 19.90 8.86
C PHE A 388 -6.95 19.56 8.92
N TYR A 389 -6.55 18.30 9.11
CA TYR A 389 -5.18 17.94 9.51
C TYR A 389 -4.12 18.49 8.54
N HIS A 390 -4.18 18.11 7.27
CA HIS A 390 -3.15 18.50 6.30
C HIS A 390 -3.25 19.94 5.84
N ALA A 391 -4.46 20.52 5.83
CA ALA A 391 -4.63 21.93 5.50
C ALA A 391 -4.08 22.84 6.62
N MET A 392 -4.30 22.46 7.88
CA MET A 392 -3.70 23.11 9.04
C MET A 392 -2.18 22.91 9.05
N GLU A 393 -1.67 21.69 8.81
CA GLU A 393 -0.23 21.42 8.67
C GLU A 393 0.43 22.34 7.65
N ALA A 394 -0.15 22.44 6.45
CA ALA A 394 0.38 23.27 5.38
C ALA A 394 0.32 24.79 5.68
N SER A 395 -0.66 25.22 6.46
CA SER A 395 -0.85 26.64 6.82
C SER A 395 0.03 27.08 7.99
N VAL A 396 0.19 26.21 8.99
CA VAL A 396 1.00 26.45 10.20
C VAL A 396 2.49 26.23 9.93
N GLY A 397 2.81 25.30 9.03
CA GLY A 397 4.17 24.81 8.80
C GLY A 397 4.43 23.53 9.59
N LYS A 398 5.16 22.60 8.97
CA LYS A 398 5.26 21.20 9.45
C LYS A 398 5.83 21.07 10.86
N ASP A 399 6.93 21.78 11.16
CA ASP A 399 7.62 21.65 12.46
C ASP A 399 6.73 22.19 13.60
N VAL A 400 6.16 23.40 13.41
CA VAL A 400 5.25 24.03 14.40
C VAL A 400 3.97 23.21 14.59
N PHE A 401 3.38 22.72 13.49
CA PHE A 401 2.19 21.86 13.55
C PHE A 401 2.48 20.58 14.36
N TYR A 402 3.63 19.96 14.11
CA TYR A 402 4.01 18.72 14.76
C TYR A 402 4.21 18.89 16.26
N ASP A 403 4.85 19.98 16.69
CA ASP A 403 5.10 20.27 18.10
C ASP A 403 3.84 20.73 18.84
N GLU A 404 3.15 21.74 18.32
CA GLU A 404 2.06 22.42 19.05
C GLU A 404 0.69 21.72 18.92
N PHE A 405 0.47 21.00 17.83
CA PHE A 405 -0.82 20.35 17.56
C PHE A 405 -0.73 18.84 17.73
N LEU A 406 0.22 18.18 17.05
CA LEU A 406 0.25 16.73 17.01
C LEU A 406 0.78 16.13 18.31
N THR A 407 2.05 16.39 18.65
CA THR A 407 2.70 15.73 19.80
C THR A 407 2.27 16.29 21.15
N ALA A 408 1.88 17.56 21.22
CA ALA A 408 1.31 18.14 22.44
C ALA A 408 -0.07 17.56 22.81
N ARG A 409 -0.82 17.00 21.85
CA ARG A 409 -2.23 16.62 22.04
C ARG A 409 -2.48 15.13 21.82
N ALA A 410 -1.84 14.53 20.83
CA ALA A 410 -2.00 13.14 20.43
C ALA A 410 -0.86 12.25 20.97
N ARG A 411 -1.11 10.94 21.03
CA ARG A 411 -0.13 9.95 21.49
C ARG A 411 0.41 9.15 20.32
N PRO A 412 1.73 8.87 20.28
CA PRO A 412 2.27 7.98 19.26
C PRO A 412 1.66 6.57 19.39
N PHE A 413 1.41 5.91 18.26
CA PHE A 413 0.85 4.56 18.23
C PHE A 413 1.71 3.61 17.40
N GLY A 414 1.83 3.89 16.10
CA GLY A 414 2.77 3.23 15.20
C GLY A 414 2.41 1.79 14.85
N ASP A 415 3.07 1.30 13.79
CA ASP A 415 2.80 -0.02 13.22
C ASP A 415 3.12 -1.16 14.21
N LYS A 416 2.44 -2.29 14.06
CA LYS A 416 2.60 -3.47 14.92
C LYS A 416 2.81 -4.71 14.08
N CYS A 417 3.79 -5.54 14.46
CA CYS A 417 3.94 -6.86 13.87
C CYS A 417 2.66 -7.67 14.06
N VAL A 418 2.18 -8.30 13.01
CA VAL A 418 1.04 -9.21 13.03
C VAL A 418 1.46 -10.60 12.55
N PRO A 419 0.92 -11.66 13.18
CA PRO A 419 1.19 -13.03 12.76
C PRO A 419 0.51 -13.34 11.42
N GLU A 420 1.11 -14.22 10.63
CA GLU A 420 0.67 -14.57 9.27
C GLU A 420 -0.80 -15.06 9.24
N GLU A 421 -1.23 -15.75 10.30
CA GLU A 421 -2.58 -16.28 10.46
C GLU A 421 -3.65 -15.19 10.41
N LEU A 422 -3.34 -13.97 10.85
CA LEU A 422 -4.26 -12.82 10.78
C LEU A 422 -4.19 -12.09 9.44
N VAL A 423 -3.14 -12.32 8.65
CA VAL A 423 -2.90 -11.67 7.36
C VAL A 423 -3.63 -12.38 6.22
N HIS A 424 -3.75 -13.72 6.26
CA HIS A 424 -4.42 -14.51 5.21
C HIS A 424 -5.84 -14.05 4.87
N GLY A 425 -6.54 -13.38 5.80
CA GLY A 425 -7.88 -12.84 5.56
C GLY A 425 -7.93 -11.57 4.69
N VAL A 426 -6.79 -10.89 4.51
CA VAL A 426 -6.71 -9.59 3.81
C VAL A 426 -5.64 -9.54 2.71
N GLN A 427 -4.65 -10.43 2.74
CA GLN A 427 -3.57 -10.50 1.77
C GLN A 427 -3.11 -11.95 1.58
N ASP A 428 -2.79 -12.35 0.35
CA ASP A 428 -2.16 -13.64 0.04
C ASP A 428 -0.74 -13.67 0.61
N VAL A 429 -0.58 -14.35 1.75
CA VAL A 429 0.67 -14.40 2.51
C VAL A 429 1.78 -15.06 1.70
N GLU A 430 1.50 -16.21 1.09
CA GLU A 430 2.50 -16.98 0.34
C GLU A 430 3.02 -16.19 -0.86
N ALA A 431 2.13 -15.62 -1.67
CA ALA A 431 2.51 -14.77 -2.79
C ALA A 431 3.28 -13.53 -2.31
N SER A 432 2.89 -12.97 -1.16
CA SER A 432 3.56 -11.81 -0.57
C SER A 432 4.98 -12.10 -0.13
N VAL A 433 5.21 -13.25 0.51
CA VAL A 433 6.55 -13.71 0.89
C VAL A 433 7.41 -13.88 -0.35
N GLU A 434 6.90 -14.55 -1.39
CA GLU A 434 7.63 -14.76 -2.64
C GLU A 434 8.03 -13.43 -3.31
N ALA A 435 7.05 -12.54 -3.50
CA ALA A 435 7.28 -11.24 -4.12
C ALA A 435 8.27 -10.38 -3.33
N THR A 436 8.15 -10.37 -2.01
CA THR A 436 9.01 -9.61 -1.10
C THR A 436 10.45 -10.14 -1.12
N VAL A 437 10.62 -11.46 -1.06
CA VAL A 437 11.93 -12.11 -1.14
C VAL A 437 12.60 -11.82 -2.49
N ARG A 438 11.83 -11.87 -3.59
CA ARG A 438 12.30 -11.49 -4.93
C ARG A 438 12.76 -10.05 -4.98
N ILE A 439 12.00 -9.12 -4.40
CA ILE A 439 12.38 -7.70 -4.30
C ILE A 439 13.68 -7.56 -3.50
N PHE A 440 13.76 -8.16 -2.30
CA PHE A 440 14.95 -8.10 -1.46
C PHE A 440 16.20 -8.58 -2.21
N PHE A 441 16.17 -9.79 -2.80
CA PHE A 441 17.35 -10.32 -3.48
C PHE A 441 17.71 -9.54 -4.74
N THR A 442 16.73 -8.96 -5.42
CA THR A 442 16.98 -8.03 -6.53
C THR A 442 17.76 -6.81 -6.04
N MET A 443 17.28 -6.14 -4.98
CA MET A 443 17.96 -4.98 -4.39
C MET A 443 19.36 -5.34 -3.90
N GLN A 444 19.48 -6.46 -3.17
CA GLN A 444 20.75 -6.94 -2.64
C GLN A 444 21.77 -7.22 -3.75
N HIS A 445 21.33 -7.82 -4.87
CA HIS A 445 22.20 -8.12 -6.01
C HIS A 445 22.88 -6.86 -6.56
N TYR A 446 22.10 -5.82 -6.89
CA TYR A 446 22.64 -4.59 -7.46
C TYR A 446 23.43 -3.76 -6.44
N LEU A 447 22.96 -3.67 -5.19
CA LEU A 447 23.68 -2.94 -4.15
C LEU A 447 25.04 -3.58 -3.85
N HIS A 448 25.12 -4.92 -3.81
CA HIS A 448 26.39 -5.62 -3.64
C HIS A 448 27.40 -5.30 -4.74
N GLN A 449 26.96 -5.10 -5.98
CA GLN A 449 27.84 -4.78 -7.11
C GLN A 449 28.46 -3.39 -7.02
N ILE A 450 27.92 -2.51 -6.16
CA ILE A 450 28.49 -1.19 -5.85
C ILE A 450 29.03 -1.09 -4.42
N GLY A 451 29.28 -2.24 -3.77
CA GLY A 451 29.87 -2.32 -2.44
C GLY A 451 28.94 -1.94 -1.29
N LEU A 452 27.63 -1.94 -1.53
CA LEU A 452 26.58 -1.66 -0.54
C LEU A 452 25.78 -2.93 -0.24
N GLU A 453 24.97 -2.89 0.82
CA GLU A 453 24.03 -3.95 1.21
C GLU A 453 22.72 -3.32 1.70
N VAL A 454 21.60 -4.03 1.53
CA VAL A 454 20.33 -3.69 2.19
C VAL A 454 20.13 -4.65 3.38
N GLN A 455 19.96 -4.09 4.58
CA GLN A 455 19.86 -4.88 5.81
C GLN A 455 18.41 -5.27 6.13
N ASP A 456 17.49 -4.36 5.84
CA ASP A 456 16.05 -4.57 5.86
C ASP A 456 15.33 -3.50 5.04
N GLY A 457 14.03 -3.68 4.81
CA GLY A 457 13.18 -2.70 4.19
C GLY A 457 11.72 -3.13 4.22
N CYS A 458 10.83 -2.18 3.89
CA CYS A 458 9.40 -2.40 3.82
C CYS A 458 8.83 -2.04 2.46
N ILE A 459 7.81 -2.79 2.06
CA ILE A 459 7.05 -2.59 0.83
C ILE A 459 5.56 -2.79 1.12
N MET A 460 4.72 -2.30 0.21
CA MET A 460 3.28 -2.57 0.24
C MET A 460 2.91 -3.41 -0.98
N LEU A 461 2.07 -4.43 -0.76
CA LEU A 461 1.58 -5.32 -1.80
C LEU A 461 0.05 -5.23 -1.87
N ASP A 462 -0.51 -5.46 -3.05
CA ASP A 462 -1.95 -5.56 -3.22
C ASP A 462 -2.50 -6.81 -2.49
N PRO A 463 -3.83 -6.99 -2.36
CA PRO A 463 -4.40 -8.16 -1.71
C PRO A 463 -3.94 -9.51 -2.31
N THR A 464 -3.50 -9.51 -3.58
CA THR A 464 -2.97 -10.72 -4.23
C THR A 464 -1.53 -11.05 -3.85
N GLY A 465 -0.84 -10.15 -3.15
CA GLY A 465 0.57 -10.31 -2.81
C GLY A 465 1.54 -10.18 -3.99
N GLN A 466 1.05 -9.91 -5.21
CA GLN A 466 1.86 -9.97 -6.43
C GLN A 466 2.29 -8.61 -6.96
N THR A 467 1.55 -7.55 -6.67
CA THR A 467 1.81 -6.22 -7.22
C THR A 467 2.25 -5.25 -6.14
N MET A 468 3.48 -4.75 -6.25
CA MET A 468 3.99 -3.71 -5.37
C MET A 468 3.32 -2.36 -5.64
N TRP A 469 2.90 -1.68 -4.59
CA TRP A 469 2.45 -0.29 -4.62
C TRP A 469 3.16 0.52 -3.53
N SER A 470 2.86 1.82 -3.43
CA SER A 470 3.61 2.78 -2.60
C SER A 470 5.04 3.01 -3.10
N GLU A 471 5.88 3.69 -2.31
CA GLU A 471 7.24 4.04 -2.72
C GLU A 471 8.27 2.95 -2.46
N ILE A 472 9.32 2.92 -3.29
CA ILE A 472 10.54 2.15 -3.05
C ILE A 472 11.74 3.09 -3.15
N ASN A 473 12.34 3.47 -2.01
CA ASN A 473 13.49 4.36 -1.95
C ASN A 473 14.24 4.27 -0.62
N GLN A 474 15.21 5.15 -0.39
CA GLN A 474 16.03 5.21 0.83
C GLN A 474 15.22 5.42 2.13
N ASP A 475 13.97 5.88 2.03
CA ASP A 475 13.12 6.09 3.20
C ASP A 475 12.51 4.79 3.75
N CYS A 476 12.35 3.77 2.90
CA CYS A 476 11.74 2.49 3.25
C CYS A 476 12.75 1.34 3.41
N MET A 477 14.06 1.62 3.42
CA MET A 477 15.12 0.61 3.50
C MET A 477 16.22 1.03 4.48
N ARG A 478 17.04 0.07 4.93
CA ARG A 478 18.33 0.31 5.59
C ARG A 478 19.47 -0.11 4.67
N ILE A 479 20.25 0.85 4.19
CA ILE A 479 21.30 0.65 3.18
C ILE A 479 22.63 1.10 3.77
N LYS A 480 23.61 0.19 3.80
CA LYS A 480 24.94 0.47 4.36
C LYS A 480 26.06 0.06 3.43
N GLN A 481 27.24 0.62 3.67
CA GLN A 481 28.48 0.12 3.10
C GLN A 481 28.78 -1.28 3.65
N ARG A 482 29.13 -2.23 2.77
CA ARG A 482 29.44 -3.61 3.16
C ARG A 482 30.73 -3.68 4.00
N GLU A 483 30.71 -4.42 5.11
CA GLU A 483 31.77 -4.43 6.14
C GLU A 483 33.20 -4.72 5.64
N ALA A 484 33.34 -5.49 4.56
CA ALA A 484 34.65 -5.80 3.97
C ALA A 484 35.41 -4.55 3.45
N ALA A 485 34.76 -3.38 3.38
CA ALA A 485 35.27 -2.18 2.73
C ALA A 485 35.95 -1.13 3.64
N ARG A 486 36.34 -1.48 4.89
CA ARG A 486 37.08 -0.66 5.90
C ARG A 486 36.21 0.17 6.86
N GLY A 487 36.33 -0.12 8.16
CA GLY A 487 36.44 0.81 9.31
C GLY A 487 35.25 1.72 9.69
N ALA A 488 34.37 2.11 8.76
CA ALA A 488 33.26 3.01 9.02
C ALA A 488 31.96 2.48 8.40
N HIS A 489 30.90 2.38 9.20
CA HIS A 489 29.56 2.02 8.74
C HIS A 489 28.89 3.23 8.08
N ASP A 490 29.26 3.52 6.83
CA ASP A 490 28.58 4.53 6.03
C ASP A 490 27.11 4.12 5.81
N VAL A 491 26.18 5.01 6.18
CA VAL A 491 24.72 4.84 6.08
C VAL A 491 24.20 5.68 4.91
N PHE A 492 23.30 5.12 4.12
CA PHE A 492 22.74 5.75 2.91
C PHE A 492 21.21 5.87 2.94
N ASP A 493 20.62 5.76 4.12
CA ASP A 493 19.16 5.68 4.31
C ASP A 493 18.66 6.61 5.43
N LYS A 494 17.38 6.48 5.80
CA LYS A 494 16.72 7.29 6.85
C LYS A 494 17.35 7.12 8.25
N ASP A 495 18.16 6.10 8.51
CA ASP A 495 18.89 5.96 9.77
C ASP A 495 19.81 7.18 10.04
N ILE A 496 20.24 7.92 9.01
CA ILE A 496 20.90 9.22 9.18
C ILE A 496 19.97 10.18 9.96
N TRP A 497 18.74 10.37 9.49
CA TRP A 497 17.71 11.19 10.16
C TRP A 497 17.41 10.68 11.56
N ARG A 498 17.25 9.36 11.73
CA ARG A 498 16.99 8.75 13.04
C ARG A 498 18.14 8.98 14.02
N ALA A 499 19.37 9.14 13.57
CA ALA A 499 20.51 9.42 14.45
C ALA A 499 20.61 10.91 14.83
N GLY A 500 20.44 11.82 13.86
CA GLY A 500 20.77 13.24 14.04
C GLY A 500 19.61 14.24 14.00
N GLY A 501 18.39 13.82 13.63
CA GLY A 501 17.22 14.71 13.49
C GLY A 501 17.49 15.92 12.58
N SER A 502 16.97 17.09 12.95
CA SER A 502 17.08 18.32 12.14
C SER A 502 18.51 18.77 11.84
N ALA A 503 19.51 18.34 12.62
CA ALA A 503 20.90 18.71 12.41
C ALA A 503 21.55 18.02 11.19
N VAL A 504 20.93 16.97 10.63
CA VAL A 504 21.51 16.16 9.54
C VAL A 504 20.77 16.26 8.21
N LYS A 505 19.93 17.30 8.01
CA LYS A 505 19.20 17.51 6.74
C LYS A 505 20.16 17.53 5.53
N GLY A 506 21.30 18.21 5.64
CA GLY A 506 22.34 18.24 4.61
C GLY A 506 22.94 16.86 4.33
N ASN A 507 23.30 16.12 5.38
CA ASN A 507 23.88 14.77 5.24
C ASN A 507 22.93 13.79 4.53
N ILE A 508 21.61 13.91 4.75
CA ILE A 508 20.61 13.11 4.05
C ILE A 508 20.63 13.41 2.55
N VAL A 509 20.57 14.70 2.19
CA VAL A 509 20.64 15.14 0.79
C VAL A 509 21.91 14.62 0.12
N ASP A 510 23.06 14.78 0.78
CA ASP A 510 24.36 14.37 0.23
C ASP A 510 24.47 12.85 0.07
N LYS A 511 24.15 12.07 1.11
CA LYS A 511 24.28 10.61 1.07
C LYS A 511 23.28 9.96 0.13
N TRP A 512 22.04 10.45 0.07
CA TRP A 512 21.03 9.91 -0.84
C TRP A 512 21.36 10.26 -2.30
N THR A 513 21.88 11.46 -2.55
CA THR A 513 22.40 11.85 -3.87
C THR A 513 23.59 10.98 -4.26
N GLN A 514 24.53 10.73 -3.35
CA GLN A 514 25.67 9.86 -3.59
C GLN A 514 25.22 8.42 -3.94
N LEU A 515 24.25 7.86 -3.22
CA LEU A 515 23.68 6.56 -3.53
C LEU A 515 23.08 6.53 -4.94
N ASN A 516 22.25 7.54 -5.28
CA ASN A 516 21.62 7.65 -6.58
C ASN A 516 22.67 7.72 -7.71
N GLN A 517 23.75 8.48 -7.52
CA GLN A 517 24.84 8.57 -8.49
C GLN A 517 25.55 7.23 -8.70
N ARG A 518 25.88 6.50 -7.61
CA ARG A 518 26.51 5.18 -7.70
C ARG A 518 25.63 4.17 -8.45
N LEU A 519 24.34 4.13 -8.10
CA LEU A 519 23.37 3.25 -8.76
C LEU A 519 23.15 3.61 -10.24
N ARG A 520 23.00 4.90 -10.55
CA ARG A 520 22.87 5.39 -11.93
C ARG A 520 24.07 5.01 -12.78
N ALA A 521 25.29 5.27 -12.29
CA ALA A 521 26.52 4.93 -12.99
C ALA A 521 26.60 3.41 -13.27
N HIS A 522 26.26 2.59 -12.27
CA HIS A 522 26.25 1.14 -12.41
C HIS A 522 25.24 0.64 -13.44
N LEU A 523 23.98 1.07 -13.34
CA LEU A 523 22.90 0.63 -14.24
C LEU A 523 23.10 1.14 -15.68
N ALA A 524 23.69 2.32 -15.85
CA ALA A 524 24.00 2.89 -17.16
C ALA A 524 25.13 2.13 -17.87
N ALA A 525 26.14 1.68 -17.12
CA ALA A 525 27.23 0.88 -17.66
C ALA A 525 26.81 -0.56 -18.02
N ARG A 526 25.61 -0.99 -17.61
CA ARG A 526 25.10 -2.35 -17.78
C ARG A 526 23.67 -2.33 -18.30
N PRO A 527 23.43 -1.91 -19.55
CA PRO A 527 22.09 -1.84 -20.08
C PRO A 527 21.48 -3.25 -20.17
N PHE A 528 20.17 -3.34 -19.90
CA PHE A 528 19.42 -4.60 -19.81
C PHE A 528 19.63 -5.51 -21.03
N HIS A 529 19.54 -4.94 -22.23
CA HIS A 529 19.60 -5.68 -23.49
C HIS A 529 20.96 -6.30 -23.80
N GLU A 530 22.04 -5.83 -23.17
CA GLU A 530 23.39 -6.38 -23.35
C GLU A 530 23.75 -7.39 -22.26
N HIS A 531 23.24 -7.20 -21.04
CA HIS A 531 23.76 -7.91 -19.86
C HIS A 531 22.77 -8.90 -19.22
N GLU A 532 21.47 -8.65 -19.34
CA GLU A 532 20.46 -9.32 -18.51
C GLU A 532 19.32 -9.95 -19.29
N MET A 533 19.16 -9.55 -20.56
CA MET A 533 18.12 -10.08 -21.45
C MET A 533 18.27 -11.58 -21.74
N HIS A 534 19.51 -12.07 -21.81
CA HIS A 534 19.84 -13.49 -22.07
C HIS A 534 20.13 -14.29 -20.82
N VAL A 535 20.24 -13.63 -19.66
CA VAL A 535 20.14 -14.32 -18.39
C VAL A 535 18.68 -14.73 -18.32
N LEU A 536 18.41 -15.95 -18.81
CA LEU A 536 17.09 -16.58 -18.79
C LEU A 536 16.39 -16.11 -17.53
N ALA A 537 15.13 -15.69 -17.66
CA ALA A 537 14.24 -15.75 -16.52
C ALA A 537 14.51 -17.11 -15.92
N ASP A 538 15.22 -17.14 -14.81
CA ASP A 538 15.24 -18.28 -13.94
C ASP A 538 13.73 -18.35 -13.61
N GLU A 539 12.98 -19.21 -14.30
CA GLU A 539 11.51 -19.22 -14.24
C GLU A 539 11.03 -19.49 -12.82
N ALA A 540 11.90 -20.11 -12.03
CA ALA A 540 12.05 -19.75 -10.64
C ALA A 540 13.29 -18.88 -10.55
N LEU A 541 13.29 -17.72 -9.90
CA LEU A 541 14.49 -17.39 -9.13
C LEU A 541 14.80 -18.68 -8.36
N VAL A 542 15.75 -19.48 -8.84
CA VAL A 542 16.43 -20.43 -8.00
C VAL A 542 17.20 -19.48 -7.12
N LEU A 543 16.51 -18.97 -6.10
CA LEU A 543 17.00 -18.76 -4.77
C LEU A 543 18.15 -19.73 -4.67
N THR A 544 19.37 -19.22 -4.90
CA THR A 544 20.59 -20.00 -5.19
C THR A 544 20.49 -21.28 -4.38
N PRO A 545 20.70 -22.53 -4.83
CA PRO A 545 20.28 -23.74 -4.10
C PRO A 545 20.38 -23.69 -2.56
N ARG A 546 21.40 -22.98 -2.02
CA ARG A 546 21.46 -22.40 -0.68
C ARG A 546 20.17 -21.77 -0.09
N TYR A 547 19.47 -20.85 -0.74
CA TYR A 547 18.26 -20.14 -0.31
C TYR A 547 16.97 -20.94 -0.56
N ARG A 548 16.84 -21.68 -1.67
CA ARG A 548 15.71 -22.62 -1.85
C ARG A 548 15.79 -23.73 -0.82
N ALA A 549 16.96 -24.35 -0.63
CA ALA A 549 17.16 -25.34 0.43
C ALA A 549 17.05 -24.73 1.83
N LEU A 550 17.33 -23.43 2.02
CA LEU A 550 17.08 -22.74 3.29
C LEU A 550 15.58 -22.61 3.53
N TYR A 551 14.82 -22.14 2.55
CA TYR A 551 13.38 -22.05 2.63
C TYR A 551 12.71 -23.42 2.77
N GLU A 552 13.09 -24.41 1.95
CA GLU A 552 12.60 -25.79 2.06
C GLU A 552 12.99 -26.43 3.39
N ARG A 553 14.18 -26.15 3.95
CA ARG A 553 14.53 -26.58 5.32
C ARG A 553 13.77 -25.83 6.40
N LEU A 554 13.35 -24.57 6.17
CA LEU A 554 12.55 -23.80 7.12
C LEU A 554 11.11 -24.28 7.12
N ALA A 555 10.49 -24.36 5.94
CA ALA A 555 9.17 -24.93 5.73
C ALA A 555 9.12 -26.40 6.18
N ALA A 556 10.19 -27.19 5.94
CA ALA A 556 10.27 -28.56 6.43
C ALA A 556 10.60 -28.62 7.92
N ALA A 557 11.40 -27.74 8.53
CA ALA A 557 11.68 -27.78 9.97
C ALA A 557 10.48 -27.34 10.83
N ASP A 558 9.63 -26.44 10.31
CA ASP A 558 8.40 -26.02 10.97
C ASP A 558 7.27 -27.04 10.77
N ARG A 559 7.17 -27.64 9.57
CA ARG A 559 6.20 -28.70 9.30
C ARG A 559 6.63 -30.09 9.80
N SER A 560 7.92 -30.36 9.99
CA SER A 560 8.41 -31.68 10.47
C SER A 560 8.43 -31.83 12.00
N ARG A 561 8.26 -30.74 12.75
CA ARG A 561 7.88 -30.83 14.17
C ARG A 561 6.38 -31.05 14.39
N VAL A 562 5.56 -30.84 13.35
CA VAL A 562 4.13 -31.21 13.34
C VAL A 562 3.88 -32.51 12.55
N ARG A 563 4.83 -33.01 11.75
CA ARG A 563 4.65 -34.23 10.93
C ARG A 563 5.81 -35.23 11.01
N SER A 564 6.16 -35.64 12.21
CA SER A 564 6.93 -36.88 12.43
C SER A 564 6.32 -37.78 13.52
N ALA A 565 5.00 -37.73 13.66
CA ALA A 565 4.21 -38.87 14.10
C ALA A 565 3.28 -39.24 12.92
N PRO A 566 3.04 -40.53 12.64
CA PRO A 566 2.05 -40.93 11.65
C PRO A 566 0.73 -40.25 11.99
N ALA A 567 0.10 -39.62 11.00
CA ALA A 567 -1.23 -39.04 11.15
C ALA A 567 -2.14 -40.10 11.76
N ASP A 568 -2.54 -39.86 13.01
CA ASP A 568 -3.54 -40.67 13.69
C ASP A 568 -4.81 -40.63 12.83
N VAL A 569 -5.50 -41.77 12.73
CA VAL A 569 -6.68 -42.00 11.86
C VAL A 569 -7.92 -41.26 12.40
N GLY A 570 -7.74 -39.99 12.76
CA GLY A 570 -8.68 -39.17 13.48
C GLY A 570 -8.40 -37.67 13.40
N GLU A 571 -7.34 -37.21 12.74
CA GLU A 571 -7.00 -35.77 12.67
C GLU A 571 -8.04 -34.93 11.87
N PRO A 572 -8.54 -35.40 10.71
CA PRO A 572 -9.64 -34.75 10.01
C PRO A 572 -10.95 -34.77 10.83
N GLU A 573 -11.25 -35.88 11.51
CA GLU A 573 -12.41 -35.98 12.42
C GLU A 573 -12.25 -35.07 13.64
N ARG A 574 -11.03 -34.86 14.15
CA ARG A 574 -10.74 -34.02 15.31
C ARG A 574 -10.80 -32.54 14.97
N LEU A 575 -10.33 -32.13 13.79
CA LEU A 575 -10.48 -30.76 13.30
C LEU A 575 -11.94 -30.47 12.98
N LEU A 576 -12.66 -31.42 12.36
CA LEU A 576 -14.09 -31.31 12.16
C LEU A 576 -14.83 -31.21 13.50
N ALA A 577 -14.50 -32.06 14.49
CA ALA A 577 -15.07 -31.99 15.83
C ALA A 577 -14.75 -30.68 16.56
N LEU A 578 -13.58 -30.08 16.34
CA LEU A 578 -13.23 -28.75 16.86
C LEU A 578 -14.07 -27.65 16.19
N MET A 579 -14.25 -27.71 14.87
CA MET A 579 -15.12 -26.78 14.13
C MET A 579 -16.58 -26.93 14.57
N GLU A 580 -17.05 -28.16 14.77
CA GLU A 580 -18.41 -28.48 15.27
C GLU A 580 -18.60 -28.02 16.72
N ALA A 581 -17.62 -28.24 17.59
CA ALA A 581 -17.65 -27.75 18.97
C ALA A 581 -17.68 -26.22 19.03
N HIS A 582 -16.96 -25.54 18.14
CA HIS A 582 -16.96 -24.08 18.06
C HIS A 582 -18.29 -23.53 17.50
N LEU A 583 -18.89 -24.22 16.54
CA LEU A 583 -20.25 -23.96 16.05
C LEU A 583 -21.30 -24.12 17.15
N TRP A 584 -21.17 -25.17 17.97
CA TRP A 584 -22.04 -25.41 19.11
C TRP A 584 -21.90 -24.33 20.19
N GLN A 585 -20.67 -23.87 20.46
CA GLN A 585 -20.39 -22.76 21.37
C GLN A 585 -20.99 -21.44 20.88
N LEU A 586 -20.87 -21.14 19.58
CA LEU A 586 -21.44 -19.93 18.97
C LEU A 586 -22.97 -19.96 18.95
N THR A 587 -23.59 -21.13 18.80
CA THR A 587 -25.06 -21.28 18.81
C THR A 587 -25.64 -21.36 20.23
N ALA A 588 -24.88 -21.84 21.22
CA ALA A 588 -25.28 -21.84 22.62
C ALA A 588 -25.19 -20.46 23.30
N ALA A 589 -24.37 -19.55 22.76
CA ALA A 589 -24.19 -18.19 23.28
C ALA A 589 -25.27 -17.18 22.83
N VAL A 590 -26.20 -17.58 21.96
CA VAL A 590 -27.22 -16.69 21.39
C VAL A 590 -28.62 -17.29 21.61
N PRO A 591 -29.64 -16.50 22.02
CA PRO A 591 -30.99 -17.00 22.18
C PRO A 591 -31.49 -17.71 20.91
N PRO A 592 -32.32 -18.77 21.01
CA PRO A 592 -32.65 -19.70 19.93
C PRO A 592 -33.38 -19.12 18.70
N HIS A 593 -33.56 -17.80 18.62
CA HIS A 593 -34.23 -17.12 17.51
C HIS A 593 -33.32 -16.26 16.63
N ASP A 594 -32.04 -16.05 16.96
CA ASP A 594 -31.13 -15.22 16.15
C ASP A 594 -29.76 -15.89 15.92
N ALA A 595 -29.67 -16.83 14.98
CA ALA A 595 -28.34 -17.32 14.56
C ALA A 595 -27.58 -16.21 13.79
N SER A 596 -26.45 -15.77 14.35
CA SER A 596 -25.63 -14.71 13.76
C SER A 596 -25.16 -15.08 12.34
N PRO A 597 -24.96 -14.10 11.44
CA PRO A 597 -24.40 -14.33 10.11
C PRO A 597 -23.06 -15.11 10.15
N GLU A 598 -22.24 -14.89 11.18
CA GLU A 598 -20.96 -15.57 11.38
C GLU A 598 -21.14 -17.08 11.63
N ALA A 599 -22.12 -17.48 12.44
CA ALA A 599 -22.41 -18.90 12.67
C ALA A 599 -22.86 -19.63 11.38
N ARG A 600 -23.61 -18.94 10.51
CA ARG A 600 -24.02 -19.47 9.20
C ARG A 600 -22.82 -19.65 8.26
N THR A 601 -21.93 -18.67 8.20
CA THR A 601 -20.70 -18.73 7.40
C THR A 601 -19.78 -19.85 7.89
N MET A 602 -19.63 -20.01 9.21
CA MET A 602 -18.82 -21.08 9.79
C MET A 602 -19.42 -22.47 9.55
N ALA A 603 -20.75 -22.62 9.61
CA ALA A 603 -21.42 -23.87 9.24
C ALA A 603 -21.19 -24.23 7.77
N GLN A 604 -21.22 -23.24 6.88
CA GLN A 604 -20.92 -23.44 5.46
C GLN A 604 -19.45 -23.81 5.22
N LEU A 605 -18.52 -23.20 5.97
CA LEU A 605 -17.10 -23.53 5.92
C LEU A 605 -16.82 -24.96 6.39
N ALA A 606 -17.38 -25.35 7.54
CA ALA A 606 -17.27 -26.69 8.11
C ALA A 606 -17.82 -27.77 7.16
N ASN A 607 -19.00 -27.54 6.58
CA ASN A 607 -19.59 -28.45 5.61
C ASN A 607 -18.82 -28.50 4.28
N THR A 608 -18.18 -27.41 3.88
CA THR A 608 -17.31 -27.39 2.69
C THR A 608 -16.02 -28.14 2.94
N TYR A 609 -15.44 -28.00 4.13
CA TYR A 609 -14.27 -28.76 4.56
C TYR A 609 -14.56 -30.26 4.67
N ALA A 610 -15.65 -30.65 5.35
CA ALA A 610 -16.08 -32.04 5.48
C ALA A 610 -16.22 -32.74 4.12
N ARG A 611 -16.88 -32.06 3.16
CA ARG A 611 -17.03 -32.57 1.78
C ARG A 611 -15.69 -32.75 1.07
N LYS A 612 -14.75 -31.81 1.22
CA LYS A 612 -13.40 -31.92 0.63
C LYS A 612 -12.57 -33.03 1.28
N ALA A 613 -12.80 -33.32 2.55
CA ALA A 613 -12.10 -34.36 3.31
C ALA A 613 -12.75 -35.76 3.20
N GLY A 614 -13.85 -35.93 2.47
CA GLY A 614 -14.59 -37.19 2.38
C GLY A 614 -15.38 -37.55 3.65
N LEU A 615 -15.60 -36.58 4.54
CA LEU A 615 -16.33 -36.73 5.80
C LEU A 615 -17.81 -36.37 5.62
N THR A 616 -18.68 -36.96 6.44
CA THR A 616 -20.11 -36.63 6.48
C THR A 616 -20.34 -35.19 6.94
N SER A 617 -21.22 -34.46 6.25
CA SER A 617 -21.60 -33.09 6.62
C SER A 617 -22.27 -33.02 7.98
N CYS A 618 -22.05 -31.93 8.70
CA CYS A 618 -22.55 -31.70 10.05
C CYS A 618 -24.09 -31.54 10.07
N ARG A 619 -24.78 -32.29 10.96
CA ARG A 619 -26.25 -32.24 11.13
C ARG A 619 -26.66 -31.09 12.08
N CYS A 620 -26.47 -29.84 11.68
CA CYS A 620 -27.18 -28.74 12.34
C CYS A 620 -28.62 -28.65 11.80
N PRO A 621 -29.65 -28.58 12.65
CA PRO A 621 -31.02 -28.41 12.19
C PRO A 621 -31.15 -27.06 11.46
N SER A 622 -31.57 -27.09 10.21
CA SER A 622 -31.90 -25.89 9.45
C SER A 622 -33.05 -25.15 10.15
N PRO A 623 -32.91 -23.85 10.48
CA PRO A 623 -34.00 -23.09 11.06
C PRO A 623 -35.15 -23.00 10.06
N THR A 624 -36.31 -23.56 10.41
CA THR A 624 -37.51 -23.52 9.59
C THR A 624 -37.98 -22.08 9.39
N SER A 625 -38.10 -21.65 8.14
CA SER A 625 -38.70 -20.37 7.76
C SER A 625 -40.18 -20.36 8.12
N ARG A 626 -40.58 -19.64 9.18
CA ARG A 626 -41.95 -19.14 9.31
C ARG A 626 -42.02 -17.78 8.63
N SER A 627 -42.88 -17.65 7.62
CA SER A 627 -43.14 -16.36 6.99
C SER A 627 -43.88 -15.44 7.97
N PRO A 628 -43.50 -14.16 8.10
CA PRO A 628 -44.30 -13.21 8.86
C PRO A 628 -45.56 -12.84 8.08
N SER A 629 -46.71 -13.19 8.62
CA SER A 629 -48.00 -12.61 8.24
C SER A 629 -48.03 -11.13 8.60
N SER A 630 -48.44 -10.28 7.65
CA SER A 630 -48.68 -8.84 7.83
C SER A 630 -49.61 -8.52 8.99
N PRO A 631 -49.42 -7.38 9.69
CA PRO A 631 -50.48 -6.77 10.45
C PRO A 631 -51.08 -5.58 9.68
N ALA A 632 -52.38 -5.69 9.45
CA ALA A 632 -53.26 -4.60 9.07
C ALA A 632 -53.49 -3.63 10.24
N ALA A 633 -53.91 -2.43 9.87
CA ALA A 633 -54.20 -1.27 10.70
C ALA A 633 -55.23 -1.53 11.81
N ALA A 634 -55.01 -0.90 12.98
CA ALA A 634 -56.08 -0.42 13.84
C ALA A 634 -55.60 0.74 14.74
N SER A 635 -56.33 1.84 14.64
CA SER A 635 -56.32 3.03 15.50
C SER A 635 -56.64 2.73 16.96
N LYS A 636 -56.07 3.50 17.91
CA LYS A 636 -56.83 4.35 18.86
C LYS A 636 -55.95 5.05 19.92
N SER A 637 -56.29 6.33 20.11
CA SER A 637 -56.27 7.16 21.33
C SER A 637 -54.97 7.44 22.09
N ILE A 638 -54.61 8.73 22.07
CA ILE A 638 -53.73 9.46 22.98
C ILE A 638 -54.42 9.69 24.33
N PRO A 639 -53.73 9.51 25.47
CA PRO A 639 -53.97 10.28 26.67
C PRO A 639 -52.79 11.20 27.03
N THR A 640 -53.15 12.35 27.59
CA THR A 640 -52.34 13.48 28.05
C THR A 640 -51.34 13.16 29.17
N PRO A 641 -50.29 13.99 29.39
CA PRO A 641 -49.24 13.72 30.36
C PRO A 641 -49.64 14.16 31.77
N GLY A 642 -49.49 13.26 32.74
CA GLY A 642 -49.53 13.55 34.18
C GLY A 642 -48.21 14.12 34.72
N PRO A 643 -48.21 14.77 35.89
CA PRO A 643 -47.05 15.46 36.46
C PRO A 643 -45.99 14.47 37.00
N PRO A 644 -44.72 14.91 37.12
CA PRO A 644 -43.62 14.03 37.49
C PRO A 644 -43.67 13.67 38.99
N PRO A 645 -43.37 12.42 39.38
CA PRO A 645 -43.19 12.06 40.77
C PRO A 645 -41.83 12.53 41.30
N SER A 646 -41.84 12.89 42.58
CA SER A 646 -40.72 13.39 43.38
C SER A 646 -39.60 12.35 43.58
N LEU A 647 -38.37 12.86 43.57
CA LEU A 647 -37.12 12.15 43.89
C LEU A 647 -37.11 11.64 45.34
N PRO A 648 -36.71 10.39 45.61
CA PRO A 648 -36.23 9.98 46.92
C PRO A 648 -34.70 10.15 47.03
N ALA A 649 -34.29 10.42 48.28
CA ALA A 649 -32.94 10.72 48.70
C ALA A 649 -31.92 9.59 48.49
N SER A 650 -30.67 10.00 48.31
CA SER A 650 -29.47 9.17 48.10
C SER A 650 -29.19 8.18 49.25
N PRO A 651 -28.95 6.88 48.97
CA PRO A 651 -28.37 5.97 49.95
C PRO A 651 -26.82 6.04 49.91
N PRO A 652 -26.13 5.66 50.99
CA PRO A 652 -24.67 5.70 51.06
C PRO A 652 -24.05 4.59 50.20
N SER A 653 -22.86 4.86 49.67
CA SER A 653 -22.12 4.00 48.74
C SER A 653 -21.78 2.64 49.33
N THR A 654 -22.58 1.62 49.03
CA THR A 654 -22.18 0.21 49.15
C THR A 654 -21.48 -0.23 47.88
N ARG A 655 -20.18 -0.54 47.98
CA ARG A 655 -19.39 -1.19 46.92
C ARG A 655 -20.06 -2.50 46.51
N ALA A 656 -20.35 -2.66 45.22
CA ALA A 656 -20.89 -3.89 44.65
C ALA A 656 -19.86 -5.03 44.79
N CYS A 657 -20.20 -6.06 45.57
CA CYS A 657 -19.48 -7.33 45.58
C CYS A 657 -19.98 -8.20 44.42
N ILE A 658 -19.07 -8.63 43.54
CA ILE A 658 -19.32 -9.80 42.68
C ILE A 658 -19.32 -11.02 43.62
N GLY A 659 -20.50 -11.53 43.94
CA GLY A 659 -20.76 -12.56 44.95
C GLY A 659 -20.51 -13.99 44.46
N VAL A 660 -19.29 -14.30 44.05
CA VAL A 660 -18.90 -15.68 43.66
C VAL A 660 -17.90 -16.24 44.66
N ALA A 661 -18.13 -17.48 45.12
CA ALA A 661 -17.32 -18.15 46.14
C ALA A 661 -15.95 -18.62 45.58
N GLN A 662 -14.89 -18.61 46.40
CA GLN A 662 -13.48 -18.85 45.98
C GLN A 662 -13.21 -20.26 45.41
N ASP A 663 -14.05 -21.22 45.74
CA ASP A 663 -14.03 -22.61 45.30
C ASP A 663 -14.58 -22.79 43.88
N THR A 664 -15.30 -21.80 43.35
CA THR A 664 -15.88 -21.82 42.00
C THR A 664 -14.78 -21.93 40.92
N TYR A 665 -13.61 -21.32 41.09
CA TYR A 665 -12.63 -21.22 40.00
C TYR A 665 -11.49 -22.27 40.06
N LYS A 666 -11.05 -22.81 38.92
CA LYS A 666 -9.85 -23.67 38.83
C LYS A 666 -8.79 -23.06 37.92
N ILE A 667 -7.55 -22.95 38.42
CA ILE A 667 -6.39 -22.46 37.66
C ILE A 667 -5.85 -23.62 36.79
N GLN A 668 -5.80 -23.41 35.47
CA GLN A 668 -5.11 -24.29 34.54
C GLN A 668 -3.89 -23.57 33.95
N ARG A 669 -2.73 -24.24 34.00
CA ARG A 669 -1.46 -23.69 33.49
C ARG A 669 -1.41 -23.85 31.98
N VAL A 670 -1.23 -22.76 31.26
CA VAL A 670 -0.94 -22.78 29.82
C VAL A 670 0.59 -22.72 29.65
N LEU A 671 1.15 -23.62 28.84
CA LEU A 671 2.57 -23.63 28.51
C LEU A 671 2.77 -22.79 27.24
N GLY A 672 3.38 -21.60 27.34
CA GLY A 672 3.74 -20.84 26.14
C GLY A 672 3.81 -19.30 26.21
N ALA A 673 3.52 -18.64 27.34
CA ALA A 673 3.76 -17.20 27.48
C ALA A 673 3.95 -16.81 28.95
N SER A 674 4.79 -15.82 29.22
CA SER A 674 4.84 -15.13 30.50
C SER A 674 3.55 -14.31 30.65
N GLU A 675 2.73 -14.65 31.65
CA GLU A 675 1.73 -13.77 32.32
C GLU A 675 0.23 -13.86 31.95
N SER A 676 -0.21 -14.83 31.15
CA SER A 676 -1.67 -15.06 30.94
C SER A 676 -2.12 -16.42 31.49
N TYR A 677 -3.18 -16.42 32.31
CA TYR A 677 -3.83 -17.64 32.81
C TYR A 677 -5.29 -17.70 32.39
N LEU A 678 -5.77 -18.91 32.09
CA LEU A 678 -7.18 -19.18 31.89
C LEU A 678 -7.80 -19.65 33.21
N VAL A 679 -8.85 -18.95 33.63
CA VAL A 679 -9.66 -19.34 34.80
C VAL A 679 -10.93 -19.99 34.29
N ASN A 680 -11.15 -21.24 34.69
CA ASN A 680 -12.33 -22.00 34.29
C ASN A 680 -13.46 -21.80 35.33
N ASP A 681 -14.62 -21.36 34.86
CA ASP A 681 -15.88 -21.30 35.61
C ASP A 681 -16.64 -22.63 35.44
N PRO A 682 -17.12 -23.29 36.51
CA PRO A 682 -17.94 -24.50 36.45
C PRO A 682 -19.22 -24.35 35.61
N CYS A 683 -19.65 -23.13 35.30
CA CYS A 683 -20.73 -22.89 34.34
C CYS A 683 -20.30 -23.00 32.86
N GLY A 684 -19.05 -23.40 32.58
CA GLY A 684 -18.55 -23.73 31.24
C GLY A 684 -17.93 -22.57 30.46
N GLY A 685 -17.71 -21.42 31.10
CA GLY A 685 -17.04 -20.27 30.51
C GLY A 685 -15.55 -20.18 30.87
N TYR A 686 -14.72 -19.71 29.94
CA TYR A 686 -13.34 -19.34 30.21
C TYR A 686 -13.21 -17.82 30.33
N LEU A 687 -12.64 -17.35 31.44
CA LEU A 687 -12.22 -15.96 31.58
C LEU A 687 -10.71 -15.88 31.38
N LEU A 688 -10.29 -15.07 30.40
CA LEU A 688 -8.89 -14.67 30.25
C LEU A 688 -8.61 -13.59 31.30
N CYS A 689 -7.66 -13.85 32.19
CA CYS A 689 -7.21 -12.85 33.16
C CYS A 689 -5.74 -12.56 32.93
N ASP A 690 -5.40 -11.29 32.76
CA ASP A 690 -4.02 -10.81 32.89
C ASP A 690 -3.63 -10.95 34.36
N ALA A 691 -2.63 -11.77 34.66
CA ALA A 691 -2.20 -12.01 36.03
C ALA A 691 -0.68 -11.92 36.15
N ILE A 692 -0.23 -10.97 36.98
CA ILE A 692 1.19 -10.82 37.32
C ILE A 692 1.55 -11.90 38.35
N VAL A 693 2.60 -12.68 38.07
CA VAL A 693 3.21 -13.56 39.06
C VAL A 693 3.88 -12.70 40.14
N ILE A 694 3.50 -12.92 41.39
CA ILE A 694 3.82 -12.06 42.52
C ILE A 694 5.33 -12.01 42.77
N SER A 695 5.92 -10.85 42.50
CA SER A 695 6.98 -10.30 43.35
C SER A 695 6.56 -8.88 43.73
N GLY A 696 6.73 -8.48 45.00
CA GLY A 696 6.31 -7.16 45.47
C GLY A 696 6.89 -5.99 44.64
N ALA A 697 8.07 -6.21 44.06
CA ALA A 697 8.76 -5.24 43.21
C ALA A 697 8.00 -4.87 41.93
N THR A 698 7.26 -5.82 41.31
CA THR A 698 6.53 -5.55 40.06
C THR A 698 5.32 -4.65 40.28
N LEU A 699 4.67 -4.75 41.45
CA LEU A 699 3.51 -3.94 41.81
C LEU A 699 3.92 -2.51 42.16
N GLU A 700 4.98 -2.37 42.94
CA GLU A 700 5.58 -1.07 43.27
C GLU A 700 6.06 -0.34 42.00
N ALA A 701 6.75 -1.04 41.08
CA ALA A 701 7.24 -0.44 39.84
C ALA A 701 6.13 0.08 38.90
N ASN A 702 4.90 -0.39 39.06
CA ASN A 702 3.76 -0.04 38.21
C ASN A 702 2.67 0.80 38.92
N GLY A 703 2.85 1.12 40.20
CA GLY A 703 1.86 1.86 41.00
C GLY A 703 0.53 1.12 41.14
N LEU A 704 0.60 -0.21 41.23
CA LEU A 704 -0.57 -1.09 41.33
C LEU A 704 -0.75 -1.55 42.77
N ASP A 705 -1.96 -1.42 43.31
CA ASP A 705 -2.32 -1.95 44.63
C ASP A 705 -3.26 -3.16 44.48
N VAL A 706 -3.04 -4.20 45.28
CA VAL A 706 -3.85 -5.41 45.26
C VAL A 706 -5.15 -5.12 46.00
N TRP A 707 -6.22 -4.87 45.26
CA TRP A 707 -7.52 -4.61 45.87
C TRP A 707 -8.19 -5.90 46.38
N ARG A 708 -7.99 -7.06 45.72
CA ARG A 708 -8.56 -8.34 46.17
C ARG A 708 -7.80 -9.55 45.64
N VAL A 709 -7.40 -10.47 46.51
CA VAL A 709 -6.87 -11.78 46.09
C VAL A 709 -8.04 -12.72 45.81
N ILE A 710 -8.14 -13.18 44.56
CA ILE A 710 -9.18 -14.10 44.08
C ILE A 710 -8.84 -15.54 44.49
N LYS A 711 -7.58 -15.97 44.32
CA LYS A 711 -7.13 -17.32 44.67
C LYS A 711 -5.61 -17.40 44.85
N SER A 712 -5.13 -18.18 45.81
CA SER A 712 -3.70 -18.44 46.02
C SER A 712 -3.37 -19.94 45.94
N LYS A 713 -2.19 -20.28 45.42
CA LYS A 713 -1.64 -21.64 45.43
C LYS A 713 -0.11 -21.60 45.42
N GLY A 714 0.51 -21.93 46.55
CA GLY A 714 1.96 -21.75 46.73
C GLY A 714 2.36 -20.27 46.68
N ASP A 715 3.46 -19.96 46.02
CA ASP A 715 3.98 -18.58 45.87
C ASP A 715 3.23 -17.74 44.82
N VAL A 716 2.14 -18.27 44.26
CA VAL A 716 1.34 -17.60 43.24
C VAL A 716 -0.01 -17.22 43.85
N ALA A 717 -0.36 -15.93 43.81
CA ALA A 717 -1.71 -15.47 44.06
C ALA A 717 -2.25 -14.65 42.88
N LEU A 718 -3.51 -14.87 42.57
CA LEU A 718 -4.27 -14.18 41.54
C LEU A 718 -4.98 -13.01 42.21
N GLY A 719 -4.58 -11.77 41.91
CA GLY A 719 -5.18 -10.55 42.46
C GLY A 719 -5.96 -9.74 41.43
N LEU A 720 -6.96 -8.98 41.87
CA LEU A 720 -7.49 -7.82 41.17
C LEU A 720 -6.71 -6.59 41.63
N TYR A 721 -6.26 -5.78 40.68
CA TYR A 721 -5.43 -4.61 40.95
C TYR A 721 -6.19 -3.33 40.60
N GLN A 722 -5.91 -2.27 41.36
CA GLN A 722 -6.30 -0.91 41.00
C GLN A 722 -5.04 -0.07 40.87
N ARG A 723 -5.01 0.80 39.87
CA ARG A 723 -3.91 1.74 39.66
C ARG A 723 -4.22 3.02 40.41
N TRP A 724 -3.24 3.54 41.14
CA TRP A 724 -3.32 4.86 41.76
C TRP A 724 -3.32 5.98 40.73
#